data_AF-A0A1Y1XAU1-F1
#
_entry.id   AF-A0A1Y1XAU1-F1
#
_cell.length_a   1.000
_cell.length_b   1.000
_cell.length_c   1.000
_cell.angle_alpha   90.00
_cell.angle_beta   90.00
_cell.angle_gamma   90.00
#
_symmetry.space_group_name_H-M   'P 1'
#
loop_
_entity.id
_entity.type
_entity.pdbx_description
1 polymer ?
#
loop_
_entity_poly.entity_id
_entity_poly.type
_entity_poly.pdbx_seq_one_letter_code
_entity_poly.pdbx_strand_id
1 'polypeptide(L)'
;MKLGFLLKSFSLFLIASPFVYANECEELKTHFKDIPTITCENDNDGKIKTLKLNANGFSKDDFDKCFSYDSIKELIIKYDDTNYGLYDESPDFPTEIDNLTNLKNLKNLEILKIDYNVYSNNCVTHCPKYLLGKIAKNTLKDLNNLKSLSLYGIKFTQDNINEISSLKNLESLDINIFELSESLDFKSLSNLDKVTTLSIVHNPYLYYNSDKKDLIIPNEFINAFKSVTELNIDNQDNQLNIDLPNLKKLTLDLTNQEDKSYLEKLDKLRKLTVIEYSKEDFSFLEKLNQINELAIQFKTITFGYAEPPKGYLTNLKFSENNSLKRLDLNSVYVDDSNVDVIMKLPNLNTLVFNGSNLSSKLGEEGINNLKSLEDRCPMEVNYSSNTSRDKNKLITFRNVSCSGEIKTSSTTTTTTTTKTSTTSTDKSKSTTTTTTTTTTTTTTTTKASTTTTSIDKTTTTTTTTTTNKTQPTVVKGRCGKEYGNCPSGQCCSKYGWCGKTDEYCAVSKGCQSEFGKCSDGNKTTTTTTTTTTTKSGSTTSKIPRTTTKTSKKPEPTDSGKCGEGYGKCPTGQCCSKFGWCGKSYNYCAVIQGCQSEYGICTENNTSIEGKCGKEYGSCPSDQCCSKHGWCGKSVEYCGISLGCQSEFGKCENDLKGRCGKGIGKCSNGQCCSKFGYCGTSSDYCDSGCQSKFGKCN
;
A
#
# COMPACT_ATOMS: atom_id res chain seq x y z
N MET A 1 35.63 -85.96 -40.77
CA MET A 1 37.05 -86.03 -40.37
C MET A 1 37.39 -84.67 -39.76
N LYS A 2 37.73 -84.65 -38.45
CA LYS A 2 38.59 -83.71 -37.68
C LYS A 2 38.50 -82.18 -37.93
N LEU A 3 38.63 -81.25 -37.00
CA LEU A 3 38.77 -81.18 -35.54
C LEU A 3 38.90 -79.65 -35.28
N GLY A 4 38.16 -79.09 -34.32
CA GLY A 4 38.28 -77.67 -33.95
C GLY A 4 37.32 -77.30 -32.82
N PHE A 5 37.73 -77.62 -31.61
CA PHE A 5 37.00 -77.58 -30.35
C PHE A 5 37.01 -76.18 -29.70
N LEU A 6 35.94 -75.90 -28.93
CA LEU A 6 35.87 -75.10 -27.68
C LEU A 6 35.97 -73.55 -27.69
N LEU A 7 35.13 -73.00 -26.79
CA LEU A 7 35.11 -71.68 -26.14
C LEU A 7 34.42 -70.51 -26.88
N LYS A 8 33.19 -70.21 -26.43
CA LYS A 8 32.80 -68.87 -25.91
C LYS A 8 31.46 -68.92 -25.19
N SER A 9 31.49 -69.37 -23.94
CA SER A 9 30.58 -68.93 -22.89
C SER A 9 31.32 -67.85 -22.10
N PHE A 10 31.15 -66.56 -22.41
CA PHE A 10 31.53 -65.47 -21.48
C PHE A 10 30.88 -64.15 -21.93
N SER A 11 30.09 -63.59 -21.02
CA SER A 11 29.75 -62.17 -20.87
C SER A 11 28.89 -61.49 -21.95
N LEU A 12 27.58 -61.66 -21.83
CA LEU A 12 26.64 -60.55 -22.06
C LEU A 12 26.64 -59.66 -20.80
N PHE A 13 27.75 -58.96 -20.53
CA PHE A 13 27.70 -57.80 -19.65
C PHE A 13 27.14 -56.66 -20.51
N LEU A 14 25.86 -56.35 -20.30
CA LEU A 14 25.31 -55.05 -20.61
C LEU A 14 26.18 -54.03 -19.86
N ILE A 15 27.16 -53.44 -20.55
CA ILE A 15 27.76 -52.20 -20.12
C ILE A 15 26.64 -51.17 -20.31
N ALA A 16 25.82 -51.00 -19.28
CA ALA A 16 25.19 -49.72 -19.04
C ALA A 16 26.34 -48.75 -18.82
N SER A 17 26.89 -48.22 -19.92
CA SER A 17 27.63 -46.97 -19.85
C SER A 17 26.68 -46.00 -19.16
N PRO A 18 27.05 -45.40 -18.02
CA PRO A 18 26.27 -44.29 -17.53
C PRO A 18 26.23 -43.32 -18.71
N PHE A 19 25.05 -43.11 -19.28
CA PHE A 19 24.83 -41.94 -20.10
C PHE A 19 25.24 -40.79 -19.18
N VAL A 20 26.44 -40.26 -19.40
CA VAL A 20 26.82 -38.98 -18.82
C VAL A 20 25.88 -38.02 -19.53
N TYR A 21 24.73 -37.78 -18.91
CA TYR A 21 23.77 -36.79 -19.40
C TYR A 21 24.57 -35.51 -19.62
N ALA A 22 24.49 -34.97 -20.83
CA ALA A 22 25.12 -33.69 -21.15
C ALA A 22 24.58 -32.67 -20.14
N ASN A 23 25.48 -32.08 -19.36
CA ASN A 23 25.13 -31.15 -18.30
C ASN A 23 24.86 -29.79 -18.95
N GLU A 24 23.58 -29.44 -19.14
CA GLU A 24 23.19 -28.18 -19.79
C GLU A 24 23.74 -26.94 -19.06
N CYS A 25 23.86 -27.01 -17.74
CA CYS A 25 24.52 -25.99 -16.93
C CYS A 25 25.98 -25.76 -17.34
N GLU A 26 26.76 -26.81 -17.56
CA GLU A 26 28.14 -26.69 -18.02
C GLU A 26 28.20 -26.16 -19.45
N GLU A 27 27.29 -26.59 -20.33
CA GLU A 27 27.16 -26.01 -21.68
C GLU A 27 26.88 -24.50 -21.61
N LEU A 28 25.90 -24.08 -20.79
CA LEU A 28 25.57 -22.67 -20.60
C LEU A 28 26.78 -21.88 -20.11
N LYS A 29 27.49 -22.37 -19.09
CA LYS A 29 28.69 -21.69 -18.54
C LYS A 29 29.80 -21.53 -19.58
N THR A 30 30.00 -22.48 -20.49
CA THR A 30 31.01 -22.34 -21.55
C THR A 30 30.72 -21.22 -22.54
N HIS A 31 29.45 -20.81 -22.66
CA HIS A 31 29.05 -19.67 -23.49
C HIS A 31 29.48 -18.33 -22.86
N PHE A 32 29.44 -18.23 -21.52
CA PHE A 32 29.71 -17.00 -20.76
C PHE A 32 31.13 -16.95 -20.18
N LYS A 33 32.13 -17.43 -20.93
CA LYS A 33 33.54 -17.58 -20.50
C LYS A 33 33.99 -16.47 -19.53
N ASP A 34 34.51 -16.89 -18.37
CA ASP A 34 35.18 -16.06 -17.36
C ASP A 34 34.33 -15.09 -16.51
N ILE A 35 33.00 -15.24 -16.44
CA ILE A 35 32.17 -14.33 -15.64
C ILE A 35 31.54 -15.02 -14.41
N PRO A 36 31.75 -14.53 -13.17
CA PRO A 36 31.13 -15.05 -11.94
C PRO A 36 29.63 -14.71 -11.82
N THR A 37 28.91 -14.56 -12.94
CA THR A 37 27.54 -14.03 -13.00
C THR A 37 26.45 -15.08 -13.13
N ILE A 38 26.76 -16.35 -13.43
CA ILE A 38 25.74 -17.39 -13.64
C ILE A 38 25.94 -18.56 -12.68
N THR A 39 24.91 -18.86 -11.90
CA THR A 39 24.81 -20.09 -11.10
C THR A 39 23.59 -20.85 -11.53
N CYS A 40 23.70 -22.16 -11.73
CA CYS A 40 22.57 -22.96 -12.14
C CYS A 40 22.65 -24.38 -11.55
N GLU A 41 21.49 -25.02 -11.43
CA GLU A 41 21.32 -26.37 -10.88
C GLU A 41 20.49 -27.20 -11.86
N ASN A 42 20.96 -28.41 -12.17
CA ASN A 42 20.25 -29.33 -13.04
C ASN A 42 19.25 -30.21 -12.27
N ASP A 43 18.26 -30.74 -12.99
CA ASP A 43 17.49 -31.89 -12.56
C ASP A 43 18.25 -33.22 -12.77
N ASN A 44 17.57 -34.33 -12.47
CA ASN A 44 18.13 -35.68 -12.59
C ASN A 44 18.40 -36.10 -14.04
N ASP A 45 17.80 -35.42 -15.02
CA ASP A 45 17.96 -35.69 -16.45
C ASP A 45 19.09 -34.82 -17.06
N GLY A 46 19.78 -34.02 -16.24
CA GLY A 46 20.87 -33.15 -16.66
C GLY A 46 20.41 -31.80 -17.23
N LYS A 47 19.12 -31.47 -17.13
CA LYS A 47 18.54 -30.23 -17.66
C LYS A 47 18.52 -29.12 -16.63
N ILE A 48 18.64 -27.85 -17.06
CA ILE A 48 18.66 -26.72 -16.13
C ILE A 48 17.28 -26.58 -15.45
N LYS A 49 17.23 -26.74 -14.13
CA LYS A 49 16.02 -26.57 -13.31
C LYS A 49 15.96 -25.19 -12.67
N THR A 50 17.07 -24.75 -12.07
CA THR A 50 17.19 -23.45 -11.40
C THR A 50 18.31 -22.66 -12.07
N LEU A 51 18.04 -21.41 -12.41
CA LEU A 51 19.01 -20.48 -13.00
C LEU A 51 19.04 -19.18 -12.20
N LYS A 52 20.23 -18.76 -11.79
CA LYS A 52 20.50 -17.53 -11.05
C LYS A 52 21.49 -16.69 -11.84
N LEU A 53 21.10 -15.47 -12.17
CA LEU A 53 21.85 -14.53 -13.00
C LEU A 53 22.18 -13.29 -12.16
N ASN A 54 23.43 -12.87 -12.16
CA ASN A 54 23.82 -11.49 -11.89
C ASN A 54 23.92 -10.80 -13.25
N ALA A 55 22.88 -10.05 -13.60
CA ALA A 55 22.60 -9.61 -14.95
C ALA A 55 23.17 -8.22 -15.29
N ASN A 56 24.06 -7.69 -14.46
CA ASN A 56 24.76 -6.44 -14.75
C ASN A 56 25.52 -6.57 -16.09
N GLY A 57 25.19 -5.70 -17.05
CA GLY A 57 25.80 -5.70 -18.39
C GLY A 57 25.32 -6.80 -19.34
N PHE A 58 24.25 -7.55 -19.01
CA PHE A 58 23.69 -8.56 -19.92
C PHE A 58 23.02 -7.89 -21.12
N SER A 59 23.40 -8.33 -22.32
CA SER A 59 22.71 -7.97 -23.56
C SER A 59 21.42 -8.77 -23.72
N LYS A 60 20.60 -8.36 -24.69
CA LYS A 60 19.39 -9.10 -25.08
C LYS A 60 19.73 -10.52 -25.54
N ASP A 61 20.81 -10.70 -26.30
CA ASP A 61 21.20 -12.01 -26.83
C ASP A 61 21.66 -12.96 -25.70
N ASP A 62 22.27 -12.42 -24.65
CA ASP A 62 22.64 -13.17 -23.44
C ASP A 62 21.41 -13.73 -22.73
N PHE A 63 20.37 -12.89 -22.57
CA PHE A 63 19.08 -13.32 -22.03
C PHE A 63 18.40 -14.33 -22.93
N ASP A 64 18.35 -14.10 -24.24
CA ASP A 64 17.74 -15.01 -25.20
C ASP A 64 18.43 -16.39 -25.18
N LYS A 65 19.76 -16.44 -25.00
CA LYS A 65 20.48 -17.70 -24.80
C LYS A 65 20.10 -18.35 -23.48
N CYS A 66 20.04 -17.61 -22.37
CA CYS A 66 19.60 -18.16 -21.08
C CYS A 66 18.16 -18.69 -21.15
N PHE A 67 17.26 -18.00 -21.85
CA PHE A 67 15.85 -18.34 -21.95
C PHE A 67 15.55 -19.38 -23.05
N SER A 68 16.58 -19.90 -23.71
CA SER A 68 16.46 -21.02 -24.66
C SER A 68 16.27 -22.37 -23.98
N TYR A 69 16.54 -22.48 -22.67
CA TYR A 69 16.39 -23.70 -21.88
C TYR A 69 14.99 -23.74 -21.25
N ASP A 70 14.05 -24.41 -21.90
CA ASP A 70 12.64 -24.43 -21.49
C ASP A 70 12.37 -25.23 -20.20
N SER A 71 13.33 -26.03 -19.74
CA SER A 71 13.27 -26.82 -18.50
C SER A 71 13.35 -25.98 -17.23
N ILE A 72 13.76 -24.71 -17.33
CA ILE A 72 13.92 -23.81 -16.18
C ILE A 72 12.59 -23.65 -15.47
N LYS A 73 12.57 -24.00 -14.18
CA LYS A 73 11.44 -23.86 -13.26
C LYS A 73 11.58 -22.68 -12.31
N GLU A 74 12.82 -22.31 -11.98
CA GLU A 74 13.13 -21.21 -11.10
C GLU A 74 14.17 -20.31 -11.76
N LEU A 75 13.82 -19.04 -11.91
CA LEU A 75 14.70 -18.01 -12.45
C LEU A 75 14.85 -16.89 -11.42
N ILE A 76 16.09 -16.61 -11.03
CA ILE A 76 16.46 -15.47 -10.19
C ILE A 76 17.38 -14.56 -10.99
N ILE A 77 16.96 -13.32 -11.19
CA ILE A 77 17.73 -12.30 -11.89
C ILE A 77 18.07 -11.23 -10.87
N LYS A 78 19.36 -10.94 -10.71
CA LYS A 78 19.86 -9.92 -9.79
C LYS A 78 20.60 -8.84 -10.54
N TYR A 79 20.40 -7.60 -10.13
CA TYR A 79 21.19 -6.45 -10.54
C TYR A 79 21.76 -5.85 -9.27
N ASP A 80 23.02 -6.17 -8.98
CA ASP A 80 23.73 -5.73 -7.77
C ASP A 80 24.88 -4.82 -8.20
N ASP A 81 24.65 -3.51 -8.32
CA ASP A 81 25.73 -2.53 -8.53
C ASP A 81 25.79 -1.56 -7.35
N THR A 82 26.89 -1.67 -6.59
CA THR A 82 27.14 -0.95 -5.34
C THR A 82 28.15 0.18 -5.49
N ASN A 83 28.66 0.45 -6.69
CA ASN A 83 29.77 1.38 -6.96
C ASN A 83 29.44 2.44 -8.02
N TYR A 84 28.17 2.78 -8.21
CA TYR A 84 27.83 3.96 -9.01
C TYR A 84 28.25 5.23 -8.27
N GLY A 85 29.29 5.85 -8.84
CA GLY A 85 30.15 6.82 -8.20
C GLY A 85 29.46 8.12 -7.78
N LEU A 86 30.18 8.80 -6.88
CA LEU A 86 30.01 10.17 -6.40
C LEU A 86 29.96 11.26 -7.50
N TYR A 87 29.84 10.87 -8.77
CA TYR A 87 30.05 11.72 -9.93
C TYR A 87 29.06 11.36 -11.04
N ASP A 88 28.25 12.36 -11.38
CA ASP A 88 27.41 12.52 -12.57
C ASP A 88 25.92 12.18 -12.45
N GLU A 89 25.11 13.22 -12.62
CA GLU A 89 23.65 13.19 -12.73
C GLU A 89 23.25 12.69 -14.13
N SER A 90 23.73 11.52 -14.56
CA SER A 90 23.29 10.95 -15.83
C SER A 90 21.81 10.54 -15.72
N PRO A 91 20.90 11.00 -16.59
CA PRO A 91 19.50 10.59 -16.54
C PRO A 91 19.24 9.16 -17.03
N ASP A 92 20.23 8.54 -17.70
CA ASP A 92 20.12 7.22 -18.33
C ASP A 92 21.02 6.20 -17.59
N PHE A 93 20.54 5.70 -16.46
CA PHE A 93 21.16 4.64 -15.64
C PHE A 93 20.53 3.27 -15.94
N PRO A 94 21.22 2.15 -15.66
CA PRO A 94 21.24 0.97 -16.52
C PRO A 94 19.87 0.33 -16.82
N THR A 95 19.60 0.11 -18.11
CA THR A 95 18.34 -0.38 -18.66
C THR A 95 18.36 -1.88 -18.98
N GLU A 96 19.30 -2.67 -18.45
CA GLU A 96 19.41 -4.09 -18.80
C GLU A 96 18.18 -4.90 -18.37
N ILE A 97 17.39 -4.38 -17.44
CA ILE A 97 16.05 -4.93 -17.15
C ILE A 97 15.09 -4.79 -18.34
N ASP A 98 15.24 -3.79 -19.20
CA ASP A 98 14.50 -3.65 -20.47
C ASP A 98 14.96 -4.70 -21.51
N ASN A 99 16.16 -5.30 -21.33
CA ASN A 99 16.63 -6.40 -22.18
C ASN A 99 16.00 -7.74 -21.82
N LEU A 100 15.15 -7.82 -20.77
CA LEU A 100 14.35 -8.99 -20.43
C LEU A 100 13.25 -9.23 -21.47
N THR A 101 13.67 -9.58 -22.68
CA THR A 101 12.77 -10.00 -23.73
C THR A 101 12.58 -11.51 -23.65
N ASN A 102 11.43 -11.99 -24.12
CA ASN A 102 11.19 -13.42 -24.32
C ASN A 102 11.16 -14.31 -23.07
N LEU A 103 10.95 -13.79 -21.86
CA LEU A 103 10.68 -14.62 -20.67
C LEU A 103 9.55 -15.64 -20.89
N LYS A 104 8.56 -15.31 -21.72
CA LYS A 104 7.49 -16.22 -22.18
C LYS A 104 7.96 -17.54 -22.81
N ASN A 105 9.23 -17.63 -23.25
CA ASN A 105 9.81 -18.87 -23.77
C ASN A 105 9.98 -19.92 -22.67
N LEU A 106 10.12 -19.50 -21.41
CA LEU A 106 10.23 -20.35 -20.24
C LEU A 106 8.85 -20.88 -19.82
N LYS A 107 8.30 -21.78 -20.63
CA LYS A 107 6.94 -22.31 -20.43
C LYS A 107 6.79 -23.08 -19.12
N ASN A 108 7.87 -23.65 -18.58
CA ASN A 108 7.84 -24.41 -17.33
C ASN A 108 8.19 -23.56 -16.09
N LEU A 109 8.33 -22.24 -16.24
CA LEU A 109 8.70 -21.35 -15.15
C LEU A 109 7.61 -21.30 -14.08
N GLU A 110 7.96 -21.70 -12.86
CA GLU A 110 7.08 -21.70 -11.69
C GLU A 110 7.44 -20.57 -10.71
N ILE A 111 8.71 -20.16 -10.66
CA ILE A 111 9.22 -19.13 -9.76
C ILE A 111 10.06 -18.12 -10.55
N LEU A 112 9.71 -16.84 -10.43
CA LEU A 112 10.46 -15.72 -11.01
C LEU A 112 10.78 -14.71 -9.91
N LYS A 113 12.06 -14.43 -9.72
CA LYS A 113 12.53 -13.33 -8.88
C LYS A 113 13.36 -12.36 -9.70
N ILE A 114 12.96 -11.09 -9.71
CA ILE A 114 13.74 -9.97 -10.28
C ILE A 114 14.15 -9.07 -9.12
N ASP A 115 15.45 -9.08 -8.83
CA ASP A 115 16.09 -8.39 -7.72
C ASP A 115 16.87 -7.18 -8.26
N TYR A 116 16.20 -6.04 -8.47
CA TYR A 116 16.84 -4.83 -8.96
C TYR A 116 17.40 -4.00 -7.79
N ASN A 117 18.55 -4.41 -7.27
CA ASN A 117 19.19 -3.83 -6.10
C ASN A 117 20.34 -2.89 -6.51
N VAL A 118 19.99 -1.87 -7.27
CA VAL A 118 20.94 -0.86 -7.74
C VAL A 118 20.80 0.38 -6.88
N TYR A 119 21.88 0.83 -6.24
CA TYR A 119 21.86 2.02 -5.40
C TYR A 119 23.17 2.82 -5.47
N SER A 120 23.09 4.14 -5.29
CA SER A 120 24.25 5.01 -5.16
C SER A 120 24.49 5.35 -3.69
N ASN A 121 25.72 5.30 -3.20
CA ASN A 121 26.02 5.66 -1.81
C ASN A 121 26.78 7.00 -1.78
N ASN A 122 26.03 8.09 -1.65
CA ASN A 122 26.55 9.45 -1.91
C ASN A 122 27.17 10.13 -0.67
N CYS A 123 27.25 9.45 0.47
CA CYS A 123 27.82 10.02 1.69
C CYS A 123 28.79 9.06 2.40
N VAL A 124 29.60 9.63 3.30
CA VAL A 124 30.67 8.91 4.03
C VAL A 124 30.09 7.85 4.96
N THR A 125 28.87 8.06 5.46
CA THR A 125 28.05 7.08 6.19
C THR A 125 27.16 6.30 5.23
N HIS A 126 26.77 5.07 5.54
CA HIS A 126 25.90 4.27 4.66
C HIS A 126 24.54 4.96 4.40
N CYS A 127 24.36 5.58 3.22
CA CYS A 127 23.14 6.24 2.74
C CYS A 127 22.81 5.82 1.28
N PRO A 128 22.43 4.56 1.07
CA PRO A 128 22.18 4.01 -0.27
C PRO A 128 20.91 4.61 -0.91
N LYS A 129 21.04 5.39 -1.98
CA LYS A 129 19.94 5.88 -2.83
C LYS A 129 19.61 4.83 -3.89
N TYR A 130 18.51 4.10 -3.70
CA TYR A 130 18.07 3.07 -4.63
C TYR A 130 17.52 3.68 -5.91
N LEU A 131 17.98 3.12 -7.03
CA LEU A 131 17.45 3.36 -8.37
C LEU A 131 16.34 2.33 -8.62
N LEU A 132 15.40 2.70 -9.50
CA LEU A 132 14.27 1.84 -9.82
C LEU A 132 14.32 1.39 -11.27
N GLY A 133 14.29 0.07 -11.48
CA GLY A 133 14.18 -0.56 -12.78
C GLY A 133 12.77 -0.40 -13.35
N LYS A 134 12.67 -0.39 -14.67
CA LYS A 134 11.39 -0.41 -15.39
C LYS A 134 11.27 -1.75 -16.10
N ILE A 135 10.15 -2.43 -15.90
CA ILE A 135 9.88 -3.67 -16.64
C ILE A 135 9.16 -3.28 -17.92
N ALA A 136 9.77 -3.58 -19.06
CA ALA A 136 9.18 -3.32 -20.38
C ALA A 136 7.84 -4.04 -20.55
N LYS A 137 6.96 -3.48 -21.39
CA LYS A 137 5.67 -4.09 -21.73
C LYS A 137 5.85 -5.47 -22.36
N ASN A 138 4.96 -6.39 -22.00
CA ASN A 138 4.89 -7.80 -22.38
C ASN A 138 5.97 -8.69 -21.78
N THR A 139 6.79 -8.19 -20.86
CA THR A 139 7.85 -8.97 -20.21
C THR A 139 7.27 -10.07 -19.31
N LEU A 140 6.21 -9.77 -18.56
CA LEU A 140 5.58 -10.71 -17.63
C LEU A 140 4.41 -11.48 -18.27
N LYS A 141 4.11 -11.19 -19.53
CA LYS A 141 2.98 -11.78 -20.25
C LYS A 141 3.23 -13.26 -20.58
N ASP A 142 2.14 -14.03 -20.60
CA ASP A 142 2.11 -15.44 -21.02
C ASP A 142 2.93 -16.41 -20.14
N LEU A 143 3.32 -16.00 -18.92
CA LEU A 143 3.95 -16.84 -17.90
C LEU A 143 2.92 -17.71 -17.16
N ASN A 144 2.20 -18.53 -17.92
CA ASN A 144 0.98 -19.20 -17.45
C ASN A 144 1.19 -20.20 -16.30
N ASN A 145 2.41 -20.73 -16.11
CA ASN A 145 2.71 -21.70 -15.05
C ASN A 145 3.32 -21.05 -13.79
N LEU A 146 3.47 -19.72 -13.79
CA LEU A 146 4.10 -19.01 -12.68
C LEU A 146 3.22 -19.06 -11.43
N LYS A 147 3.82 -19.52 -10.33
CA LYS A 147 3.21 -19.64 -9.00
C LYS A 147 3.75 -18.59 -8.03
N SER A 148 5.01 -18.16 -8.19
CA SER A 148 5.63 -17.16 -7.34
C SER A 148 6.32 -16.09 -8.18
N LEU A 149 6.02 -14.83 -7.85
CA LEU A 149 6.62 -13.65 -8.46
C LEU A 149 7.15 -12.73 -7.35
N SER A 150 8.45 -12.45 -7.39
CA SER A 150 9.10 -11.46 -6.51
C SER A 150 9.75 -10.37 -7.35
N LEU A 151 9.37 -9.12 -7.08
CA LEU A 151 9.82 -7.92 -7.80
C LEU A 151 10.39 -6.93 -6.78
N TYR A 152 11.71 -6.73 -6.83
CA TYR A 152 12.42 -5.79 -5.97
C TYR A 152 12.98 -4.64 -6.81
N GLY A 153 12.85 -3.40 -6.36
CA GLY A 153 13.49 -2.25 -7.03
C GLY A 153 12.77 -1.77 -8.29
N ILE A 154 11.45 -1.93 -8.39
CA ILE A 154 10.71 -1.73 -9.66
C ILE A 154 9.79 -0.51 -9.62
N LYS A 155 9.80 0.29 -10.69
CA LYS A 155 8.76 1.30 -10.97
C LYS A 155 7.62 0.69 -11.79
N PHE A 156 6.45 0.57 -11.20
CA PHE A 156 5.27 -0.04 -11.84
C PHE A 156 4.52 0.93 -12.74
N THR A 157 4.12 0.42 -13.91
CA THR A 157 3.19 1.05 -14.86
C THR A 157 1.88 0.27 -14.96
N GLN A 158 0.85 0.84 -15.59
CA GLN A 158 -0.43 0.14 -15.77
C GLN A 158 -0.28 -1.14 -16.60
N ASP A 159 0.63 -1.16 -17.58
CA ASP A 159 0.91 -2.36 -18.37
C ASP A 159 1.43 -3.49 -17.48
N ASN A 160 2.34 -3.20 -16.54
CA ASN A 160 2.85 -4.19 -15.60
C ASN A 160 1.72 -4.74 -14.69
N ILE A 161 0.84 -3.87 -14.18
CA ILE A 161 -0.33 -4.30 -13.38
C ILE A 161 -1.24 -5.22 -14.19
N ASN A 162 -1.53 -4.88 -15.44
CA ASN A 162 -2.35 -5.68 -16.34
C ASN A 162 -1.71 -7.05 -16.64
N GLU A 163 -0.41 -7.10 -16.87
CA GLU A 163 0.33 -8.35 -17.09
C GLU A 163 0.31 -9.24 -15.84
N ILE A 164 0.58 -8.69 -14.66
CA ILE A 164 0.49 -9.43 -13.39
C ILE A 164 -0.93 -10.00 -13.21
N SER A 165 -1.97 -9.22 -13.53
CA SER A 165 -3.37 -9.67 -13.44
C SER A 165 -3.72 -10.85 -14.37
N SER A 166 -2.88 -11.14 -15.37
CA SER A 166 -3.07 -12.26 -16.29
C SER A 166 -2.49 -13.59 -15.77
N LEU A 167 -1.71 -13.56 -14.69
CA LEU A 167 -1.00 -14.70 -14.10
C LEU A 167 -1.92 -15.57 -13.21
N LYS A 168 -2.88 -16.26 -13.83
CA LYS A 168 -3.96 -16.98 -13.12
C LYS A 168 -3.53 -18.11 -12.18
N ASN A 169 -2.28 -18.56 -12.25
CA ASN A 169 -1.73 -19.60 -11.39
C ASN A 169 -0.87 -19.04 -10.25
N LEU A 170 -0.76 -17.72 -10.12
CA LEU A 170 0.04 -17.07 -9.10
C LEU A 170 -0.54 -17.33 -7.71
N GLU A 171 0.29 -17.90 -6.83
CA GLU A 171 -0.03 -18.24 -5.44
C GLU A 171 0.63 -17.26 -4.46
N SER A 172 1.77 -16.67 -4.86
CA SER A 172 2.54 -15.73 -4.04
C SER A 172 3.04 -14.55 -4.88
N LEU A 173 2.84 -13.33 -4.34
CA LEU A 173 3.34 -12.08 -4.91
C LEU A 173 4.11 -11.31 -3.83
N ASP A 174 5.35 -10.96 -4.14
CA ASP A 174 6.23 -10.16 -3.28
C ASP A 174 6.73 -8.94 -4.06
N ILE A 175 6.42 -7.76 -3.54
CA ILE A 175 6.79 -6.47 -4.13
C ILE A 175 7.53 -5.68 -3.07
N ASN A 176 8.77 -5.31 -3.37
CA ASN A 176 9.65 -4.64 -2.43
C ASN A 176 10.43 -3.52 -3.12
N ILE A 177 10.74 -2.44 -2.41
CA ILE A 177 11.42 -1.23 -2.93
C ILE A 177 10.88 -0.84 -4.30
N PHE A 178 9.69 -0.24 -4.33
CA PHE A 178 9.02 0.07 -5.59
C PHE A 178 8.56 1.53 -5.65
N GLU A 179 8.17 1.97 -6.84
CA GLU A 179 7.42 3.21 -7.06
C GLU A 179 6.19 2.88 -7.91
N LEU A 180 5.09 3.58 -7.64
CA LEU A 180 3.88 3.52 -8.46
C LEU A 180 3.86 4.75 -9.36
N SER A 181 3.63 4.55 -10.65
CA SER A 181 3.34 5.69 -11.54
C SER A 181 2.04 6.37 -11.10
N GLU A 182 1.87 7.66 -11.44
CA GLU A 182 0.65 8.39 -11.08
C GLU A 182 -0.59 7.72 -11.70
N SER A 183 -1.62 7.52 -10.87
CA SER A 183 -2.96 7.04 -11.31
C SER A 183 -2.98 5.63 -11.93
N LEU A 184 -2.56 4.61 -11.17
CA LEU A 184 -2.75 3.20 -11.54
C LEU A 184 -4.13 2.67 -11.14
N ASP A 185 -4.72 1.80 -11.97
CA ASP A 185 -5.93 1.03 -11.68
C ASP A 185 -5.57 -0.41 -11.30
N PHE A 186 -5.88 -0.78 -10.06
CA PHE A 186 -5.61 -2.09 -9.48
C PHE A 186 -6.76 -3.08 -9.61
N LYS A 187 -7.91 -2.66 -10.17
CA LYS A 187 -9.13 -3.47 -10.21
C LYS A 187 -8.93 -4.82 -10.91
N SER A 188 -8.08 -4.88 -11.93
CA SER A 188 -7.76 -6.10 -12.68
C SER A 188 -7.11 -7.18 -11.81
N LEU A 189 -6.37 -6.81 -10.76
CA LEU A 189 -5.70 -7.76 -9.86
C LEU A 189 -6.69 -8.63 -9.07
N SER A 190 -7.96 -8.23 -8.98
CA SER A 190 -9.02 -9.06 -8.39
C SER A 190 -9.28 -10.39 -9.12
N ASN A 191 -8.76 -10.54 -10.34
CA ASN A 191 -8.79 -11.81 -11.08
C ASN A 191 -7.84 -12.87 -10.50
N LEU A 192 -6.90 -12.49 -9.62
CA LEU A 192 -5.89 -13.37 -9.04
C LEU A 192 -6.41 -14.09 -7.79
N ASP A 193 -7.34 -15.01 -8.00
CA ASP A 193 -8.05 -15.75 -6.94
C ASP A 193 -7.22 -16.80 -6.20
N LYS A 194 -6.02 -17.13 -6.71
CA LYS A 194 -5.09 -18.09 -6.07
C LYS A 194 -4.00 -17.45 -5.20
N VAL A 195 -3.83 -16.14 -5.24
CA VAL A 195 -2.79 -15.46 -4.44
C VAL A 195 -3.14 -15.55 -2.95
N THR A 196 -2.42 -16.39 -2.21
CA THR A 196 -2.65 -16.62 -0.77
C THR A 196 -1.64 -15.89 0.11
N THR A 197 -0.45 -15.59 -0.43
CA THR A 197 0.62 -14.85 0.23
C THR A 197 0.93 -13.58 -0.55
N LEU A 198 0.79 -12.42 0.09
CA LEU A 198 1.06 -11.12 -0.48
C LEU A 198 2.05 -10.37 0.42
N SER A 199 3.12 -9.86 -0.17
CA SER A 199 4.08 -8.99 0.50
C SER A 199 4.21 -7.70 -0.31
N ILE A 200 3.93 -6.56 0.31
CA ILE A 200 4.07 -5.24 -0.30
C ILE A 200 4.81 -4.35 0.70
N VAL A 201 6.11 -4.20 0.49
CA VAL A 201 7.04 -3.58 1.45
C VAL A 201 7.76 -2.43 0.78
N HIS A 202 7.75 -1.27 1.41
CA HIS A 202 8.57 -0.13 0.97
C HIS A 202 9.36 0.39 2.17
N ASN A 203 10.69 0.54 2.04
CA ASN A 203 11.52 1.04 3.13
C ASN A 203 11.88 2.53 2.88
N PRO A 204 11.30 3.48 3.64
CA PRO A 204 11.54 4.91 3.45
C PRO A 204 12.94 5.34 3.95
N TYR A 205 13.57 4.59 4.85
CA TYR A 205 14.83 4.97 5.51
C TYR A 205 16.09 4.78 4.66
N LEU A 206 15.93 4.37 3.41
CA LEU A 206 17.03 4.32 2.43
C LEU A 206 17.11 5.64 1.62
N TYR A 207 16.37 6.68 2.01
CA TYR A 207 16.34 7.94 1.26
C TYR A 207 16.58 9.15 2.17
N TYR A 208 17.59 9.96 1.86
CA TYR A 208 17.72 11.32 2.42
C TYR A 208 18.04 12.33 1.31
N ASN A 209 16.97 12.80 0.64
CA ASN A 209 16.83 14.15 0.06
C ASN A 209 15.35 14.38 -0.29
N SER A 210 14.62 14.74 0.76
CA SER A 210 13.47 15.65 0.91
C SER A 210 12.88 16.42 -0.30
N ASP A 211 12.57 15.76 -1.43
CA ASP A 211 11.69 16.36 -2.45
C ASP A 211 10.62 15.38 -3.01
N LYS A 212 10.72 14.08 -2.69
CA LYS A 212 9.73 13.08 -3.09
C LYS A 212 9.11 12.43 -1.86
N LYS A 213 7.79 12.59 -1.78
CA LYS A 213 6.86 12.10 -0.76
C LYS A 213 7.11 10.63 -0.45
N ASP A 214 7.10 10.27 0.83
CA ASP A 214 7.02 8.88 1.29
C ASP A 214 5.91 8.17 0.49
N LEU A 215 6.25 7.04 -0.15
CA LEU A 215 5.29 6.29 -0.94
C LEU A 215 4.20 5.74 -0.01
N ILE A 216 2.98 6.26 -0.13
CA ILE A 216 1.80 5.71 0.53
C ILE A 216 1.25 4.60 -0.36
N ILE A 217 1.11 3.39 0.17
CA ILE A 217 0.58 2.27 -0.61
C ILE A 217 -0.95 2.39 -0.63
N PRO A 218 -1.59 2.46 -1.81
CA PRO A 218 -3.04 2.60 -1.88
C PRO A 218 -3.76 1.38 -1.29
N ASN A 219 -4.76 1.60 -0.44
CA ASN A 219 -5.61 0.52 0.08
C ASN A 219 -6.26 -0.31 -1.04
N GLU A 220 -6.61 0.31 -2.16
CA GLU A 220 -7.16 -0.37 -3.33
C GLU A 220 -6.19 -1.38 -3.95
N PHE A 221 -4.88 -1.16 -3.84
CA PHE A 221 -3.88 -2.10 -4.32
C PHE A 221 -3.86 -3.36 -3.45
N ILE A 222 -3.81 -3.19 -2.13
CA ILE A 222 -3.80 -4.30 -1.16
C ILE A 222 -5.11 -5.08 -1.23
N ASN A 223 -6.23 -4.36 -1.24
CA ASN A 223 -7.57 -4.93 -1.15
C ASN A 223 -8.05 -5.54 -2.48
N ALA A 224 -7.30 -5.42 -3.57
CA ALA A 224 -7.60 -6.12 -4.80
C ALA A 224 -7.46 -7.65 -4.64
N PHE A 225 -6.60 -8.13 -3.74
CA PHE A 225 -6.27 -9.55 -3.58
C PHE A 225 -7.13 -10.26 -2.53
N LYS A 226 -8.42 -10.48 -2.81
CA LYS A 226 -9.41 -10.99 -1.82
C LYS A 226 -9.16 -12.43 -1.30
N SER A 227 -8.33 -13.21 -1.98
CA SER A 227 -7.93 -14.58 -1.61
C SER A 227 -6.80 -14.64 -0.57
N VAL A 228 -6.14 -13.51 -0.29
CA VAL A 228 -4.97 -13.46 0.60
C VAL A 228 -5.29 -13.95 2.01
N THR A 229 -4.42 -14.82 2.50
CA THR A 229 -4.46 -15.37 3.87
C THR A 229 -3.25 -14.95 4.71
N GLU A 230 -2.17 -14.54 4.06
CA GLU A 230 -0.94 -14.04 4.67
C GLU A 230 -0.53 -12.74 3.98
N LEU A 231 -0.55 -11.65 4.74
CA LEU A 231 -0.17 -10.31 4.28
C LEU A 231 1.06 -9.83 5.06
N ASN A 232 2.08 -9.39 4.34
CA ASN A 232 3.17 -8.60 4.88
C ASN A 232 3.11 -7.20 4.26
N ILE A 233 2.97 -6.18 5.09
CA ILE A 233 2.91 -4.80 4.65
C ILE A 233 3.79 -3.93 5.53
N ASP A 234 4.59 -3.10 4.87
CA ASP A 234 5.49 -2.14 5.51
C ASP A 234 5.15 -0.73 5.00
N ASN A 235 5.43 0.28 5.82
CA ASN A 235 5.33 1.70 5.52
C ASN A 235 3.97 2.19 4.98
N GLN A 236 3.06 2.49 5.90
CA GLN A 236 1.86 3.27 5.61
C GLN A 236 1.85 4.51 6.49
N ASP A 237 1.40 5.64 5.95
CA ASP A 237 0.84 6.70 6.79
C ASP A 237 -0.45 6.20 7.46
N ASN A 238 -1.06 7.00 8.34
CA ASN A 238 -2.28 6.72 9.11
C ASN A 238 -3.59 6.49 8.28
N GLN A 239 -3.49 5.88 7.09
CA GLN A 239 -4.55 5.66 6.12
C GLN A 239 -4.78 4.16 5.82
N LEU A 240 -4.05 3.23 6.46
CA LEU A 240 -4.20 1.81 6.20
C LEU A 240 -5.59 1.30 6.58
N ASN A 241 -6.27 0.65 5.64
CA ASN A 241 -7.55 0.00 5.88
C ASN A 241 -7.63 -1.30 5.08
N ILE A 242 -7.46 -2.42 5.78
CA ILE A 242 -7.42 -3.76 5.20
C ILE A 242 -8.83 -4.37 5.17
N ASP A 243 -9.30 -4.73 3.97
CA ASP A 243 -10.55 -5.43 3.71
C ASP A 243 -10.26 -6.79 3.05
N LEU A 244 -9.67 -7.70 3.84
CA LEU A 244 -9.26 -9.04 3.43
C LEU A 244 -9.94 -10.10 4.33
N PRO A 245 -11.11 -10.64 3.94
CA PRO A 245 -11.96 -11.47 4.82
C PRO A 245 -11.40 -12.86 5.13
N ASN A 246 -10.31 -13.26 4.48
CA ASN A 246 -9.65 -14.57 4.66
C ASN A 246 -8.29 -14.45 5.35
N LEU A 247 -7.91 -13.24 5.77
CA LEU A 247 -6.60 -12.98 6.35
C LEU A 247 -6.43 -13.71 7.69
N LYS A 248 -5.38 -14.53 7.78
CA LYS A 248 -5.02 -15.33 8.97
C LYS A 248 -3.72 -14.87 9.60
N LYS A 249 -2.81 -14.32 8.80
CA LYS A 249 -1.52 -13.80 9.24
C LYS A 249 -1.31 -12.38 8.70
N LEU A 250 -0.90 -11.47 9.57
CA LEU A 250 -0.57 -10.09 9.20
C LEU A 250 0.78 -9.74 9.81
N THR A 251 1.69 -9.24 8.98
CA THR A 251 2.89 -8.51 9.40
C THR A 251 2.71 -7.06 8.99
N LEU A 252 2.92 -6.15 9.94
CA LEU A 252 2.52 -4.75 9.87
C LEU A 252 3.58 -3.88 10.55
N ASP A 253 4.05 -2.84 9.87
CA ASP A 253 4.77 -1.74 10.50
C ASP A 253 3.77 -0.74 11.12
N LEU A 254 3.88 -0.52 12.43
CA LEU A 254 3.04 0.41 13.18
C LEU A 254 3.53 1.85 13.14
N THR A 255 4.71 2.10 12.57
CA THR A 255 5.25 3.45 12.45
C THR A 255 4.24 4.33 11.73
N ASN A 256 3.84 5.44 12.37
CA ASN A 256 2.84 6.39 11.86
C ASN A 256 1.40 5.84 11.70
N GLN A 257 1.05 4.70 12.32
CA GLN A 257 -0.30 4.13 12.35
C GLN A 257 -1.07 4.54 13.62
N GLU A 258 -1.75 5.69 13.63
CA GLU A 258 -2.55 6.11 14.79
C GLU A 258 -3.86 5.31 14.92
N ASP A 259 -4.58 5.11 13.80
CA ASP A 259 -5.80 4.31 13.74
C ASP A 259 -5.48 2.83 13.49
N LYS A 260 -5.71 2.01 14.51
CA LYS A 260 -5.52 0.55 14.47
C LYS A 260 -6.86 -0.20 14.53
N SER A 261 -7.99 0.51 14.45
CA SER A 261 -9.33 -0.06 14.62
C SER A 261 -9.71 -1.05 13.50
N TYR A 262 -9.06 -0.97 12.35
CA TYR A 262 -9.26 -1.94 11.27
C TYR A 262 -8.86 -3.36 11.67
N LEU A 263 -7.90 -3.52 12.60
CA LEU A 263 -7.48 -4.84 13.11
C LEU A 263 -8.63 -5.56 13.84
N GLU A 264 -9.53 -4.81 14.47
CA GLU A 264 -10.70 -5.35 15.17
C GLU A 264 -11.68 -6.05 14.20
N LYS A 265 -11.68 -5.65 12.92
CA LYS A 265 -12.58 -6.19 11.88
C LYS A 265 -12.05 -7.47 11.23
N LEU A 266 -10.81 -7.87 11.54
CA LEU A 266 -10.14 -9.02 10.93
C LEU A 266 -10.40 -10.29 11.77
N ASP A 267 -11.63 -10.80 11.73
CA ASP A 267 -12.11 -11.89 12.60
C ASP A 267 -11.35 -13.23 12.44
N LYS A 268 -10.74 -13.47 11.28
CA LYS A 268 -9.96 -14.69 10.99
C LYS A 268 -8.46 -14.54 11.29
N LEU A 269 -8.01 -13.34 11.65
CA LEU A 269 -6.62 -13.10 11.98
C LEU A 269 -6.26 -13.90 13.23
N ARG A 270 -5.22 -14.74 13.14
CA ARG A 270 -4.73 -15.56 14.26
C ARG A 270 -3.29 -15.25 14.60
N LYS A 271 -2.51 -14.79 13.62
CA LYS A 271 -1.12 -14.40 13.80
C LYS A 271 -0.94 -12.93 13.44
N LEU A 272 -0.43 -12.15 14.38
CA LEU A 272 -0.11 -10.75 14.17
C LEU A 272 1.38 -10.55 14.49
N THR A 273 2.11 -9.95 13.55
CA THR A 273 3.47 -9.46 13.77
C THR A 273 3.45 -7.96 13.60
N VAL A 274 3.85 -7.23 14.64
CA VAL A 274 3.96 -5.77 14.60
C VAL A 274 5.43 -5.38 14.67
N ILE A 275 5.81 -4.51 13.75
CA ILE A 275 7.15 -3.92 13.65
C ILE A 275 7.04 -2.47 14.11
N GLU A 276 7.99 -2.03 14.93
CA GLU A 276 8.05 -0.66 15.46
C GLU A 276 9.52 -0.19 15.52
N TYR A 277 9.76 1.12 15.43
CA TYR A 277 11.13 1.71 15.49
C TYR A 277 11.34 2.57 16.74
N SER A 278 10.29 2.88 17.49
CA SER A 278 10.32 3.86 18.57
C SER A 278 9.60 3.39 19.84
N LYS A 279 8.66 4.17 20.38
CA LYS A 279 7.84 3.84 21.54
C LYS A 279 6.38 3.84 21.11
N GLU A 280 5.74 2.69 21.23
CA GLU A 280 4.33 2.51 20.84
C GLU A 280 3.45 2.14 22.03
N ASP A 281 2.20 2.60 21.98
CA ASP A 281 1.15 2.23 22.92
C ASP A 281 0.45 0.95 22.43
N PHE A 282 0.62 -0.14 23.18
CA PHE A 282 0.05 -1.44 22.84
C PHE A 282 -1.34 -1.69 23.45
N SER A 283 -2.05 -0.67 23.92
CA SER A 283 -3.39 -0.82 24.51
C SER A 283 -4.44 -1.31 23.52
N PHE A 284 -4.25 -1.10 22.22
CA PHE A 284 -5.16 -1.60 21.19
C PHE A 284 -5.29 -3.14 21.21
N LEU A 285 -4.28 -3.85 21.70
CA LEU A 285 -4.30 -5.31 21.85
C LEU A 285 -5.39 -5.80 22.81
N GLU A 286 -5.87 -4.95 23.73
CA GLU A 286 -6.97 -5.27 24.65
C GLU A 286 -8.25 -5.66 23.90
N LYS A 287 -8.42 -5.20 22.66
CA LYS A 287 -9.57 -5.50 21.81
C LYS A 287 -9.35 -6.66 20.84
N LEU A 288 -8.12 -7.19 20.73
CA LEU A 288 -7.74 -8.20 19.72
C LEU A 288 -7.76 -9.62 20.29
N ASN A 289 -8.92 -10.07 20.74
CA ASN A 289 -9.10 -11.37 21.41
C ASN A 289 -8.89 -12.59 20.50
N GLN A 290 -8.97 -12.37 19.18
CA GLN A 290 -8.86 -13.42 18.17
C GLN A 290 -7.41 -13.87 17.90
N ILE A 291 -6.40 -13.17 18.42
CA ILE A 291 -4.99 -13.45 18.15
C ILE A 291 -4.48 -14.60 19.02
N ASN A 292 -3.87 -15.59 18.38
CA ASN A 292 -3.27 -16.76 19.02
C ASN A 292 -1.73 -16.65 19.10
N GLU A 293 -1.13 -16.00 18.11
CA GLU A 293 0.31 -15.77 18.02
C GLU A 293 0.56 -14.28 17.80
N LEU A 294 1.25 -13.65 18.74
CA LEU A 294 1.67 -12.25 18.64
C LEU A 294 3.19 -12.18 18.62
N ALA A 295 3.74 -11.48 17.64
CA ALA A 295 5.13 -11.07 17.63
C ALA A 295 5.22 -9.55 17.66
N ILE A 296 5.97 -9.00 18.62
CA ILE A 296 6.31 -7.58 18.69
C ILE A 296 7.80 -7.48 18.38
N GLN A 297 8.16 -6.68 17.38
CA GLN A 297 9.53 -6.51 16.93
C GLN A 297 9.91 -5.04 16.89
N PHE A 298 10.94 -4.68 17.66
CA PHE A 298 11.58 -3.38 17.50
C PHE A 298 12.73 -3.49 16.49
N LYS A 299 12.61 -2.81 15.36
CA LYS A 299 13.71 -2.62 14.41
C LYS A 299 14.58 -1.48 14.91
N THR A 300 15.88 -1.64 14.78
CA THR A 300 16.84 -0.64 15.24
C THR A 300 17.62 -0.10 14.06
N ILE A 301 17.54 1.21 13.85
CA ILE A 301 18.31 1.88 12.80
C ILE A 301 19.73 2.11 13.34
N THR A 302 20.64 1.17 13.11
CA THR A 302 22.07 1.35 13.45
C THR A 302 22.75 2.22 12.39
N PHE A 303 22.83 3.52 12.63
CA PHE A 303 23.79 4.40 11.96
C PHE A 303 25.08 4.47 12.80
N GLY A 304 26.05 3.60 12.50
CA GLY A 304 27.34 3.55 13.22
C GLY A 304 27.30 2.71 14.51
N TYR A 305 28.49 2.42 15.05
CA TYR A 305 28.80 1.47 16.13
C TYR A 305 28.15 1.73 17.52
N ALA A 306 27.05 2.48 17.61
CA ALA A 306 26.29 2.63 18.83
C ALA A 306 25.37 1.42 19.03
N GLU A 307 25.20 0.98 20.29
CA GLU A 307 24.20 -0.06 20.60
C GLU A 307 22.83 0.39 20.08
N PRO A 308 22.10 -0.49 19.37
CA PRO A 308 20.80 -0.16 18.84
C PRO A 308 19.83 0.28 19.96
N PRO A 309 19.13 1.42 19.83
CA PRO A 309 18.12 1.81 20.81
C PRO A 309 17.00 0.75 20.80
N LYS A 310 16.88 -0.01 21.89
CA LYS A 310 15.79 -1.00 22.03
C LYS A 310 14.50 -0.30 22.45
N GLY A 311 13.38 -0.84 22.00
CA GLY A 311 12.06 -0.27 22.29
C GLY A 311 11.55 -0.59 23.68
N TYR A 312 10.72 0.30 24.22
CA TYR A 312 10.00 0.08 25.47
C TYR A 312 8.56 -0.34 25.16
N LEU A 313 8.14 -1.47 25.72
CA LEU A 313 6.75 -1.91 25.67
C LEU A 313 5.91 -1.02 26.60
N THR A 314 5.15 -0.08 26.05
CA THR A 314 4.28 0.79 26.85
C THR A 314 2.82 0.43 26.71
N ASN A 315 2.09 0.46 27.83
CA ASN A 315 0.67 0.14 27.90
C ASN A 315 0.29 -1.22 27.29
N LEU A 316 1.15 -2.23 27.45
CA LEU A 316 0.86 -3.59 27.02
C LEU A 316 -0.37 -4.11 27.79
N LYS A 317 -1.48 -4.32 27.10
CA LYS A 317 -2.75 -4.75 27.70
C LYS A 317 -3.43 -5.81 26.85
N PHE A 318 -4.02 -6.77 27.51
CA PHE A 318 -4.81 -7.83 26.89
C PHE A 318 -6.12 -7.98 27.65
N SER A 319 -7.20 -8.36 26.94
CA SER A 319 -8.45 -8.75 27.60
C SER A 319 -8.26 -9.97 28.47
N GLU A 320 -9.09 -10.12 29.50
CA GLU A 320 -9.19 -11.36 30.30
C GLU A 320 -9.55 -12.58 29.43
N ASN A 321 -10.29 -12.37 28.34
CA ASN A 321 -10.74 -13.42 27.43
C ASN A 321 -9.81 -13.63 26.22
N ASN A 322 -8.53 -13.23 26.30
CA ASN A 322 -7.60 -13.36 25.19
C ASN A 322 -7.30 -14.83 24.84
N SER A 323 -7.03 -15.09 23.56
CA SER A 323 -6.71 -16.43 23.02
C SER A 323 -5.20 -16.67 22.84
N LEU A 324 -4.36 -15.80 23.41
CA LEU A 324 -2.94 -15.77 23.10
C LEU A 324 -2.22 -17.01 23.64
N LYS A 325 -1.57 -17.75 22.75
CA LYS A 325 -0.80 -18.97 23.05
C LYS A 325 0.70 -18.73 22.94
N ARG A 326 1.11 -17.87 22.01
CA ARG A 326 2.51 -17.55 21.76
C ARG A 326 2.73 -16.04 21.74
N LEU A 327 3.73 -15.60 22.48
CA LEU A 327 4.20 -14.23 22.51
C LEU A 327 5.70 -14.17 22.20
N ASP A 328 6.04 -13.54 21.08
CA ASP A 328 7.43 -13.32 20.67
C ASP A 328 7.77 -11.84 20.87
N LEU A 329 8.72 -11.56 21.75
CA LEU A 329 9.19 -10.22 22.09
C LEU A 329 10.63 -10.05 21.59
N ASN A 330 10.76 -9.34 20.46
CA ASN A 330 12.01 -9.20 19.74
C ASN A 330 12.60 -7.79 19.90
N SER A 331 13.84 -7.70 20.37
CA SER A 331 14.57 -6.46 20.61
C SER A 331 13.86 -5.47 21.55
N VAL A 332 13.18 -5.99 22.58
CA VAL A 332 12.46 -5.17 23.59
C VAL A 332 13.28 -5.01 24.87
N TYR A 333 13.01 -3.92 25.60
CA TYR A 333 13.25 -3.85 27.04
C TYR A 333 12.03 -4.37 27.80
N VAL A 334 12.26 -5.34 28.67
CA VAL A 334 11.24 -5.95 29.52
C VAL A 334 11.43 -5.48 30.95
N ASP A 335 10.40 -4.91 31.56
CA ASP A 335 10.37 -4.53 32.99
C ASP A 335 9.27 -5.28 33.77
N ASP A 336 9.19 -5.05 35.09
CA ASP A 336 8.23 -5.72 35.97
C ASP A 336 6.78 -5.52 35.52
N SER A 337 6.43 -4.35 34.99
CA SER A 337 5.06 -4.08 34.51
C SER A 337 4.69 -4.94 33.30
N ASN A 338 5.66 -5.23 32.44
CA ASN A 338 5.45 -6.14 31.31
C ASN A 338 5.30 -7.58 31.80
N VAL A 339 6.13 -8.00 32.77
CA VAL A 339 6.04 -9.35 33.37
C VAL A 339 4.69 -9.57 34.03
N ASP A 340 4.19 -8.60 34.81
CA ASP A 340 2.89 -8.71 35.48
C ASP A 340 1.74 -8.95 34.48
N VAL A 341 1.82 -8.35 33.29
CA VAL A 341 0.86 -8.57 32.21
C VAL A 341 1.02 -9.97 31.62
N ILE A 342 2.26 -10.41 31.36
CA ILE A 342 2.56 -11.75 30.83
C ILE A 342 2.06 -12.86 31.76
N MET A 343 2.24 -12.69 33.07
CA MET A 343 1.80 -13.66 34.07
C MET A 343 0.28 -13.85 34.10
N LYS A 344 -0.48 -12.85 33.65
CA LYS A 344 -1.95 -12.89 33.58
C LYS A 344 -2.50 -13.56 32.32
N LEU A 345 -1.65 -13.92 31.35
CA LEU A 345 -2.08 -14.58 30.11
C LEU A 345 -2.36 -16.07 30.36
N PRO A 346 -3.63 -16.53 30.41
CA PRO A 346 -3.96 -17.86 30.93
C PRO A 346 -3.60 -18.99 29.96
N ASN A 347 -3.62 -18.71 28.66
CA ASN A 347 -3.41 -19.70 27.59
C ASN A 347 -1.99 -19.70 27.01
N LEU A 348 -1.12 -18.81 27.49
CA LEU A 348 0.25 -18.69 27.02
C LEU A 348 1.01 -19.99 27.31
N ASN A 349 1.61 -20.56 26.26
CA ASN A 349 2.44 -21.76 26.32
C ASN A 349 3.78 -21.60 25.60
N THR A 350 3.99 -20.48 24.92
CA THR A 350 5.26 -20.15 24.27
C THR A 350 5.57 -18.68 24.50
N LEU A 351 6.75 -18.39 25.05
CA LEU A 351 7.26 -17.04 25.26
C LEU A 351 8.69 -16.96 24.72
N VAL A 352 8.92 -16.07 23.75
CA VAL A 352 10.23 -15.92 23.13
C VAL A 352 10.75 -14.52 23.38
N PHE A 353 12.00 -14.43 23.84
CA PHE A 353 12.75 -13.19 23.96
C PHE A 353 13.96 -13.25 23.04
N ASN A 354 13.90 -12.57 21.89
CA ASN A 354 14.99 -12.59 20.90
C ASN A 354 15.67 -11.23 20.77
N GLY A 355 16.98 -11.16 21.02
CA GLY A 355 17.72 -9.88 21.03
C GLY A 355 17.28 -8.90 22.12
N SER A 356 16.35 -9.31 22.98
CA SER A 356 15.76 -8.52 24.06
C SER A 356 16.69 -8.49 25.28
N ASN A 357 16.74 -7.36 25.98
CA ASN A 357 17.46 -7.23 27.24
C ASN A 357 16.46 -7.17 28.38
N LEU A 358 16.84 -7.76 29.52
CA LEU A 358 16.14 -7.49 30.76
C LEU A 358 16.47 -6.05 31.15
N SER A 359 15.45 -5.22 31.31
CA SER A 359 15.64 -3.83 31.70
C SER A 359 16.33 -3.76 33.07
N SER A 360 17.12 -2.71 33.34
CA SER A 360 17.58 -2.44 34.71
C SER A 360 16.42 -2.22 35.70
N LYS A 361 15.20 -2.03 35.18
CA LYS A 361 13.95 -1.92 35.94
C LYS A 361 13.26 -3.27 36.19
N LEU A 362 13.80 -4.37 35.71
CA LEU A 362 13.30 -5.70 36.07
C LEU A 362 13.88 -6.09 37.43
N GLY A 363 13.03 -6.08 38.45
CA GLY A 363 13.38 -6.44 39.81
C GLY A 363 13.57 -7.95 39.98
N GLU A 364 13.97 -8.33 41.19
CA GLU A 364 14.10 -9.75 41.56
C GLU A 364 12.74 -10.47 41.53
N GLU A 365 11.67 -9.77 41.89
CA GLU A 365 10.29 -10.28 41.83
C GLU A 365 9.87 -10.62 40.39
N GLY A 366 10.09 -9.72 39.43
CA GLY A 366 9.81 -9.98 38.01
C GLY A 366 10.61 -11.16 37.45
N ILE A 367 11.87 -11.31 37.86
CA ILE A 367 12.70 -12.48 37.49
C ILE A 367 12.10 -13.77 38.06
N ASN A 368 11.69 -13.76 39.32
CA ASN A 368 11.08 -14.93 39.97
C ASN A 368 9.72 -15.28 39.34
N ASN A 369 8.93 -14.29 38.94
CA ASN A 369 7.69 -14.48 38.20
C ASN A 369 7.95 -15.12 36.83
N LEU A 370 8.95 -14.65 36.08
CA LEU A 370 9.32 -15.30 34.81
C LEU A 370 9.81 -16.74 35.01
N LYS A 371 10.55 -17.04 36.09
CA LYS A 371 10.97 -18.41 36.41
C LYS A 371 9.79 -19.32 36.76
N SER A 372 8.77 -18.82 37.47
CA SER A 372 7.59 -19.62 37.81
C SER A 372 6.73 -20.01 36.61
N LEU A 373 6.97 -19.41 35.44
CA LEU A 373 6.40 -19.92 34.18
C LEU A 373 6.87 -21.36 33.88
N GLU A 374 7.99 -21.82 34.44
CA GLU A 374 8.45 -23.21 34.34
C GLU A 374 7.42 -24.19 34.90
N ASP A 375 6.65 -23.79 35.91
CA ASP A 375 5.60 -24.62 36.50
C ASP A 375 4.33 -24.68 35.63
N ARG A 376 4.20 -23.80 34.62
CA ARG A 376 3.08 -23.82 33.69
C ARG A 376 3.27 -24.92 32.66
N CYS A 377 2.18 -25.61 32.36
CA CYS A 377 2.24 -26.89 31.68
C CYS A 377 1.14 -26.94 30.59
N PRO A 378 1.46 -26.99 29.29
CA PRO A 378 2.80 -26.88 28.70
C PRO A 378 3.31 -25.43 28.64
N MET A 379 4.63 -25.24 28.75
CA MET A 379 5.29 -23.94 28.57
C MET A 379 6.66 -24.10 27.91
N GLU A 380 6.96 -23.26 26.93
CA GLU A 380 8.26 -23.11 26.30
C GLU A 380 8.71 -21.66 26.43
N VAL A 381 9.86 -21.43 27.06
CA VAL A 381 10.44 -20.09 27.17
C VAL A 381 11.83 -20.10 26.55
N ASN A 382 12.02 -19.26 25.53
CA ASN A 382 13.28 -19.18 24.80
C ASN A 382 13.90 -17.80 24.94
N TYR A 383 15.17 -17.77 25.35
CA TYR A 383 15.99 -16.57 25.45
C TYR A 383 17.15 -16.66 24.46
N SER A 384 17.11 -15.85 23.40
CA SER A 384 18.26 -15.62 22.52
C SER A 384 18.81 -14.21 22.74
N SER A 385 19.54 -14.01 23.83
CA SER A 385 20.29 -12.76 24.04
C SER A 385 21.70 -12.83 23.42
N ASN A 386 22.13 -11.70 22.84
CA ASN A 386 23.51 -11.51 22.37
C ASN A 386 24.43 -10.93 23.46
N THR A 387 23.91 -10.62 24.65
CA THR A 387 24.64 -9.95 25.73
C THR A 387 24.92 -10.90 26.89
N SER A 388 26.18 -11.00 27.30
CA SER A 388 26.68 -11.94 28.32
C SER A 388 26.22 -11.65 29.75
N ARG A 389 25.70 -10.46 30.05
CA ARG A 389 25.32 -10.03 31.41
C ARG A 389 24.00 -10.61 31.93
N ASP A 390 23.07 -10.95 31.04
CA ASP A 390 21.72 -11.45 31.42
C ASP A 390 21.59 -12.99 31.34
N LYS A 391 22.52 -13.66 30.63
CA LYS A 391 22.48 -15.12 30.37
C LYS A 391 22.49 -15.99 31.64
N ASN A 392 22.95 -15.45 32.77
CA ASN A 392 23.04 -16.20 34.01
C ASN A 392 21.78 -16.11 34.89
N LYS A 393 20.79 -15.27 34.54
CA LYS A 393 19.58 -15.06 35.38
C LYS A 393 18.33 -15.79 34.90
N LEU A 394 18.21 -16.08 33.61
CA LEU A 394 17.09 -16.79 32.98
C LEU A 394 17.63 -17.83 31.99
N ILE A 395 17.17 -19.08 32.10
CA ILE A 395 17.58 -20.20 31.25
C ILE A 395 16.43 -20.51 30.29
N THR A 396 16.75 -20.80 29.04
CA THR A 396 15.78 -21.35 28.07
C THR A 396 15.29 -22.70 28.57
N PHE A 397 13.98 -22.88 28.68
CA PHE A 397 13.39 -24.13 29.15
C PHE A 397 12.17 -24.51 28.32
N ARG A 398 11.83 -25.79 28.39
CA ARG A 398 10.67 -26.36 27.73
C ARG A 398 9.99 -27.38 28.64
N ASN A 399 8.96 -26.95 29.34
CA ASN A 399 8.09 -27.82 30.11
C ASN A 399 6.99 -28.40 29.20
N VAL A 400 7.25 -29.57 28.63
CA VAL A 400 6.31 -30.33 27.77
C VAL A 400 5.69 -31.54 28.48
N SER A 401 6.09 -31.81 29.73
CA SER A 401 5.77 -33.04 30.44
C SER A 401 4.47 -32.91 31.24
N CYS A 402 3.36 -32.77 30.51
CA CYS A 402 2.01 -32.77 31.08
C CYS A 402 1.20 -33.91 30.45
N SER A 403 1.80 -35.10 30.37
CA SER A 403 1.08 -36.35 30.11
C SER A 403 0.87 -37.04 31.46
N GLY A 404 -0.39 -37.22 31.84
CA GLY A 404 -0.80 -37.46 33.21
C GLY A 404 -0.12 -38.64 33.91
N GLU A 405 0.40 -38.37 35.09
CA GLU A 405 0.06 -39.17 36.27
C GLU A 405 -0.80 -38.27 37.15
N ILE A 406 -2.07 -38.64 37.33
CA ILE A 406 -2.85 -38.14 38.48
C ILE A 406 -2.18 -38.73 39.71
N LYS A 407 -1.17 -38.05 40.25
CA LYS A 407 -0.79 -38.21 41.65
C LYS A 407 -1.73 -37.31 42.43
N THR A 408 -2.82 -37.91 42.89
CA THR A 408 -3.54 -37.41 44.07
C THR A 408 -2.55 -37.39 45.23
N SER A 409 -1.86 -36.26 45.42
CA SER A 409 -1.15 -35.97 46.65
C SER A 409 -2.17 -35.37 47.61
N SER A 410 -2.61 -36.20 48.54
CA SER A 410 -3.40 -35.80 49.70
C SER A 410 -2.62 -34.78 50.52
N THR A 411 -3.07 -33.53 50.55
CA THR A 411 -2.63 -32.56 51.55
C THR A 411 -3.26 -32.94 52.88
N THR A 412 -2.45 -33.49 53.78
CA THR A 412 -2.79 -33.72 55.18
C THR A 412 -3.01 -32.37 55.85
N THR A 413 -4.27 -31.94 56.01
CA THR A 413 -4.62 -30.88 56.96
C THR A 413 -4.80 -31.53 58.33
N THR A 414 -3.85 -31.28 59.23
CA THR A 414 -3.96 -31.62 60.65
C THR A 414 -5.05 -30.75 61.25
N THR A 415 -6.22 -31.32 61.52
CA THR A 415 -7.24 -30.71 62.37
C THR A 415 -7.49 -31.64 63.55
N THR A 416 -7.06 -31.19 64.72
CA THR A 416 -7.28 -31.83 66.01
C THR A 416 -8.75 -31.71 66.38
N THR A 417 -9.50 -32.82 66.38
CA THR A 417 -10.70 -32.93 67.24
C THR A 417 -11.09 -34.39 67.47
N THR A 418 -11.49 -34.61 68.72
CA THR A 418 -11.70 -35.83 69.48
C THR A 418 -12.90 -36.68 69.06
N LYS A 419 -12.75 -38.02 69.20
CA LYS A 419 -13.77 -39.05 69.57
C LYS A 419 -14.95 -39.23 68.57
N THR A 420 -15.43 -40.42 68.18
CA THR A 420 -15.51 -41.76 68.79
C THR A 420 -15.79 -42.80 67.70
N SER A 421 -15.42 -44.07 67.94
CA SER A 421 -15.70 -45.26 67.12
C SER A 421 -17.18 -45.51 66.84
N THR A 422 -17.48 -46.05 65.66
CA THR A 422 -18.39 -47.21 65.49
C THR A 422 -18.10 -47.92 64.17
N THR A 423 -18.06 -49.25 64.27
CA THR A 423 -17.78 -50.26 63.24
C THR A 423 -19.07 -50.77 62.59
N SER A 424 -19.04 -51.04 61.28
CA SER A 424 -19.67 -52.18 60.56
C SER A 424 -19.58 -51.90 59.05
N THR A 425 -18.67 -52.56 58.31
CA THR A 425 -18.90 -53.79 57.52
C THR A 425 -20.06 -53.69 56.54
N ASP A 426 -19.77 -53.59 55.24
CA ASP A 426 -20.13 -54.69 54.33
C ASP A 426 -19.37 -54.71 52.99
N LYS A 427 -19.22 -55.94 52.50
CA LYS A 427 -18.46 -56.39 51.32
C LYS A 427 -19.11 -55.96 50.01
N SER A 428 -18.30 -55.72 48.96
CA SER A 428 -18.51 -56.41 47.68
C SER A 428 -17.26 -56.41 46.82
N LYS A 429 -17.24 -57.37 45.90
CA LYS A 429 -16.12 -58.08 45.32
C LYS A 429 -15.76 -57.49 43.96
N SER A 430 -14.45 -57.50 43.71
CA SER A 430 -13.78 -57.30 42.42
C SER A 430 -14.38 -58.14 41.29
N THR A 431 -14.48 -57.56 40.09
CA THR A 431 -14.34 -58.31 38.83
C THR A 431 -13.63 -57.45 37.80
N THR A 432 -12.40 -57.85 37.48
CA THR A 432 -11.53 -57.29 36.44
C THR A 432 -12.02 -57.76 35.06
N THR A 433 -12.15 -56.86 34.09
CA THR A 433 -12.23 -57.24 32.67
C THR A 433 -11.16 -56.50 31.89
N THR A 434 -10.21 -57.29 31.38
CA THR A 434 -9.11 -56.92 30.50
C THR A 434 -9.65 -56.78 29.08
N THR A 435 -9.43 -55.64 28.42
CA THR A 435 -9.75 -55.47 26.99
C THR A 435 -8.50 -55.67 26.15
N THR A 436 -8.51 -56.75 25.37
CA THR A 436 -7.50 -57.12 24.38
C THR A 436 -7.73 -56.35 23.08
N THR A 437 -6.66 -55.77 22.54
CA THR A 437 -6.58 -55.12 21.23
C THR A 437 -6.78 -56.14 20.11
N THR A 438 -7.75 -55.90 19.21
CA THR A 438 -7.91 -56.67 17.97
C THR A 438 -7.88 -55.73 16.77
N THR A 439 -6.88 -55.91 15.92
CA THR A 439 -6.74 -55.29 14.60
C THR A 439 -7.74 -55.93 13.64
N THR A 440 -8.56 -55.13 12.96
CA THR A 440 -9.42 -55.62 11.86
C THR A 440 -9.11 -54.84 10.58
N THR A 441 -8.69 -55.57 9.57
CA THR A 441 -8.53 -55.16 8.18
C THR A 441 -9.90 -55.21 7.50
N THR A 442 -10.30 -54.14 6.80
CA THR A 442 -11.54 -54.13 6.03
C THR A 442 -11.24 -53.89 4.55
N THR A 443 -11.45 -54.95 3.77
CA THR A 443 -11.50 -54.99 2.31
C THR A 443 -12.89 -54.53 1.85
N THR A 444 -12.99 -53.65 0.85
CA THR A 444 -14.24 -53.40 0.12
C THR A 444 -14.03 -53.39 -1.38
N THR A 445 -14.90 -54.14 -2.03
CA THR A 445 -14.92 -54.58 -3.43
C THR A 445 -15.51 -53.54 -4.38
N THR A 446 -14.94 -53.48 -5.59
CA THR A 446 -15.42 -52.75 -6.76
C THR A 446 -16.60 -53.47 -7.44
N LYS A 447 -17.60 -52.70 -7.90
CA LYS A 447 -18.59 -53.15 -8.89
C LYS A 447 -18.78 -52.08 -9.97
N ALA A 448 -18.49 -52.47 -11.20
CA ALA A 448 -18.58 -51.65 -12.41
C ALA A 448 -20.03 -51.53 -12.90
N SER A 449 -20.36 -50.37 -13.49
CA SER A 449 -21.53 -50.18 -14.34
C SER A 449 -21.09 -49.48 -15.62
N THR A 450 -21.22 -50.21 -16.72
CA THR A 450 -21.01 -49.80 -18.11
C THR A 450 -22.21 -49.06 -18.67
N THR A 451 -21.99 -47.94 -19.37
CA THR A 451 -22.96 -47.43 -20.36
C THR A 451 -22.21 -46.96 -21.61
N THR A 452 -22.64 -47.50 -22.74
CA THR A 452 -22.06 -47.47 -24.09
C THR A 452 -22.26 -46.14 -24.83
N THR A 453 -21.28 -45.85 -25.68
CA THR A 453 -21.22 -44.77 -26.68
C THR A 453 -22.11 -45.07 -27.89
N SER A 454 -22.77 -44.05 -28.46
CA SER A 454 -23.13 -44.04 -29.89
C SER A 454 -22.81 -42.70 -30.53
N ILE A 455 -22.14 -42.77 -31.67
CA ILE A 455 -21.78 -41.69 -32.58
C ILE A 455 -23.00 -41.40 -33.45
N ASP A 456 -23.34 -40.12 -33.69
CA ASP A 456 -23.90 -39.77 -35.00
C ASP A 456 -23.56 -38.35 -35.47
N LYS A 457 -23.60 -38.24 -36.79
CA LYS A 457 -22.95 -37.34 -37.74
C LYS A 457 -23.34 -35.87 -37.71
N THR A 458 -22.35 -35.09 -38.12
CA THR A 458 -22.42 -33.73 -38.66
C THR A 458 -23.44 -33.62 -39.81
N THR A 459 -24.36 -32.65 -39.72
CA THR A 459 -25.06 -32.09 -40.89
C THR A 459 -25.07 -30.57 -40.79
N THR A 460 -24.41 -29.95 -41.76
CA THR A 460 -24.37 -28.50 -41.99
C THR A 460 -25.74 -27.98 -42.37
N THR A 461 -26.25 -26.94 -41.69
CA THR A 461 -27.36 -26.12 -42.21
C THR A 461 -27.05 -24.65 -41.96
N THR A 462 -26.96 -23.90 -43.05
CA THR A 462 -26.77 -22.45 -43.11
C THR A 462 -28.13 -21.77 -43.04
N THR A 463 -28.40 -20.94 -42.02
CA THR A 463 -29.43 -19.89 -42.14
C THR A 463 -29.18 -18.67 -41.24
N THR A 464 -28.78 -17.60 -41.90
CA THR A 464 -29.06 -16.16 -41.78
C THR A 464 -29.78 -15.60 -40.54
N THR A 465 -29.21 -14.49 -40.05
CA THR A 465 -29.70 -13.44 -39.15
C THR A 465 -31.21 -13.19 -39.08
N THR A 466 -31.72 -13.09 -37.84
CA THR A 466 -32.73 -12.10 -37.44
C THR A 466 -32.53 -11.68 -35.98
N THR A 467 -32.34 -10.38 -35.80
CA THR A 467 -32.24 -9.66 -34.53
C THR A 467 -33.56 -9.62 -33.77
N ASN A 468 -33.56 -9.99 -32.49
CA ASN A 468 -34.62 -9.59 -31.56
C ASN A 468 -34.04 -8.81 -30.37
N LYS A 469 -34.64 -7.65 -30.16
CA LYS A 469 -34.24 -6.52 -29.32
C LYS A 469 -34.59 -6.81 -27.86
N THR A 470 -33.61 -6.88 -26.98
CA THR A 470 -33.80 -6.94 -25.52
C THR A 470 -33.64 -5.53 -24.93
N GLN A 471 -34.51 -5.23 -23.95
CA GLN A 471 -34.74 -3.94 -23.29
C GLN A 471 -33.49 -3.37 -22.57
N PRO A 472 -33.25 -2.04 -22.54
CA PRO A 472 -32.09 -1.44 -21.88
C PRO A 472 -32.21 -1.50 -20.34
N THR A 473 -31.24 -2.11 -19.67
CA THR A 473 -31.05 -1.97 -18.23
C THR A 473 -30.63 -0.52 -17.91
N VAL A 474 -31.47 0.22 -17.18
CA VAL A 474 -31.18 1.60 -16.77
C VAL A 474 -30.06 1.60 -15.71
N VAL A 475 -28.82 1.69 -16.15
CA VAL A 475 -27.67 1.96 -15.27
C VAL A 475 -27.73 3.44 -14.87
N LYS A 476 -27.95 3.71 -13.58
CA LYS A 476 -28.15 5.06 -13.03
C LYS A 476 -27.00 6.00 -13.46
N GLY A 477 -27.32 7.05 -14.20
CA GLY A 477 -26.37 8.08 -14.66
C GLY A 477 -25.77 7.85 -16.05
N ARG A 478 -26.09 6.74 -16.73
CA ARG A 478 -25.64 6.46 -18.10
C ARG A 478 -26.69 6.82 -19.14
N CYS A 479 -26.24 7.15 -20.34
CA CYS A 479 -27.06 7.47 -21.51
C CYS A 479 -26.35 7.08 -22.81
N GLY A 480 -27.09 7.03 -23.92
CA GLY A 480 -26.57 6.62 -25.22
C GLY A 480 -27.38 5.48 -25.84
N LYS A 481 -27.01 5.06 -27.05
CA LYS A 481 -27.74 4.02 -27.83
C LYS A 481 -28.06 2.74 -27.05
N GLU A 482 -27.19 2.36 -26.11
CA GLU A 482 -27.33 1.16 -25.27
C GLU A 482 -28.02 1.42 -23.92
N TYR A 483 -28.05 2.67 -23.43
CA TYR A 483 -28.48 3.03 -22.07
C TYR A 483 -29.73 3.92 -22.02
N GLY A 484 -30.16 4.46 -23.15
CA GLY A 484 -31.32 5.33 -23.27
C GLY A 484 -31.05 6.79 -22.91
N ASN A 485 -32.12 7.51 -22.58
CA ASN A 485 -32.09 8.97 -22.38
C ASN A 485 -31.74 9.35 -20.95
N CYS A 486 -31.06 10.48 -20.80
CA CYS A 486 -30.88 11.12 -19.51
C CYS A 486 -32.21 11.59 -18.90
N PRO A 487 -32.30 11.67 -17.56
CA PRO A 487 -33.43 12.28 -16.87
C PRO A 487 -33.71 13.71 -17.37
N SER A 488 -34.98 14.14 -17.30
CA SER A 488 -35.43 15.42 -17.85
C SER A 488 -34.56 16.60 -17.38
N GLY A 489 -34.04 17.37 -18.34
CA GLY A 489 -33.20 18.54 -18.07
C GLY A 489 -31.70 18.24 -17.90
N GLN A 490 -31.26 17.02 -18.21
CA GLN A 490 -29.84 16.65 -18.28
C GLN A 490 -29.41 16.35 -19.71
N CYS A 491 -28.10 16.47 -19.94
CA CYS A 491 -27.42 16.31 -21.21
C CYS A 491 -26.64 15.00 -21.20
N CYS A 492 -26.58 14.34 -22.37
CA CYS A 492 -25.80 13.12 -22.53
C CYS A 492 -24.45 13.46 -23.15
N SER A 493 -23.36 13.29 -22.40
CA SER A 493 -22.00 13.54 -22.94
C SER A 493 -21.63 12.53 -24.03
N LYS A 494 -20.60 12.81 -24.85
CA LYS A 494 -20.05 11.83 -25.81
C LYS A 494 -19.60 10.51 -25.17
N TYR A 495 -19.34 10.51 -23.87
CA TYR A 495 -18.90 9.35 -23.10
C TYR A 495 -20.06 8.55 -22.48
N GLY A 496 -21.31 8.92 -22.78
CA GLY A 496 -22.49 8.17 -22.36
C GLY A 496 -22.86 8.37 -20.90
N TRP A 497 -22.63 9.58 -20.36
CA TRP A 497 -22.98 9.98 -19.00
C TRP A 497 -23.92 11.19 -18.97
N CYS A 498 -24.81 11.20 -17.98
CA CYS A 498 -25.77 12.29 -17.76
C CYS A 498 -25.24 13.37 -16.83
N GLY A 499 -25.37 14.64 -17.24
CA GLY A 499 -24.97 15.79 -16.43
C GLY A 499 -25.60 17.10 -16.92
N LYS A 500 -25.36 18.21 -16.20
CA LYS A 500 -25.94 19.53 -16.52
C LYS A 500 -24.90 20.62 -16.85
N THR A 501 -23.61 20.30 -16.79
CA THR A 501 -22.53 21.27 -17.07
C THR A 501 -22.17 21.26 -18.56
N ASP A 502 -21.45 22.29 -19.01
CA ASP A 502 -21.02 22.41 -20.41
C ASP A 502 -20.23 21.19 -20.91
N GLU A 503 -19.50 20.50 -20.04
CA GLU A 503 -18.81 19.23 -20.35
C GLU A 503 -19.76 18.15 -20.90
N TYR A 504 -21.01 18.16 -20.43
CA TYR A 504 -22.06 17.21 -20.81
C TYR A 504 -23.00 17.80 -21.85
N CYS A 505 -23.22 19.11 -21.79
CA CYS A 505 -24.25 19.81 -22.55
C CYS A 505 -23.76 20.42 -23.86
N ALA A 506 -22.49 20.82 -23.95
CA ALA A 506 -21.99 21.49 -25.14
C ALA A 506 -21.93 20.52 -26.33
N VAL A 507 -22.60 20.87 -27.42
CA VAL A 507 -22.50 20.12 -28.68
C VAL A 507 -21.06 20.09 -29.19
N SER A 508 -20.30 21.18 -28.99
CA SER A 508 -18.87 21.24 -29.30
C SER A 508 -18.02 20.22 -28.55
N LYS A 509 -18.49 19.73 -27.39
CA LYS A 509 -17.83 18.68 -26.60
C LYS A 509 -18.39 17.28 -26.89
N GLY A 510 -19.29 17.15 -27.86
CA GLY A 510 -19.86 15.89 -28.33
C GLY A 510 -21.11 15.45 -27.57
N CYS A 511 -21.91 16.38 -27.05
CA CYS A 511 -23.20 16.04 -26.46
C CYS A 511 -24.10 15.27 -27.46
N GLN A 512 -24.63 14.12 -27.02
CA GLN A 512 -25.49 13.23 -27.81
C GLN A 512 -26.95 13.68 -27.69
N SER A 513 -27.42 14.48 -28.65
CA SER A 513 -28.74 15.12 -28.62
C SER A 513 -29.92 14.15 -28.68
N GLU A 514 -29.72 12.94 -29.21
CA GLU A 514 -30.73 11.87 -29.19
C GLU A 514 -31.00 11.33 -27.78
N PHE A 515 -30.04 11.50 -26.85
CA PHE A 515 -30.08 10.90 -25.51
C PHE A 515 -30.06 11.93 -24.37
N GLY A 516 -30.07 13.23 -24.66
CA GLY A 516 -30.10 14.31 -23.66
C GLY A 516 -30.23 15.71 -24.28
N LYS A 517 -30.47 16.73 -23.45
CA LYS A 517 -30.72 18.11 -23.91
C LYS A 517 -29.43 18.90 -24.16
N CYS A 518 -28.84 18.77 -25.34
CA CYS A 518 -27.62 19.52 -25.67
C CYS A 518 -27.88 21.03 -25.84
N SER A 519 -26.90 21.83 -25.46
CA SER A 519 -26.91 23.29 -25.54
C SER A 519 -25.91 23.74 -26.61
N ASP A 520 -26.44 24.34 -27.66
CA ASP A 520 -25.66 25.14 -28.60
C ASP A 520 -25.66 26.58 -28.12
N GLY A 521 -24.50 27.22 -28.14
CA GLY A 521 -24.26 28.58 -27.63
C GLY A 521 -25.04 29.72 -28.31
N ASN A 522 -26.17 29.44 -28.96
CA ASN A 522 -27.34 30.32 -29.06
C ASN A 522 -28.56 29.56 -29.64
N LYS A 523 -29.68 29.57 -28.90
CA LYS A 523 -31.06 29.12 -29.23
C LYS A 523 -31.38 27.61 -29.19
N THR A 524 -32.35 27.26 -28.34
CA THR A 524 -32.97 25.93 -28.15
C THR A 524 -33.62 25.40 -29.43
N THR A 525 -33.26 24.18 -29.86
CA THR A 525 -33.96 23.45 -30.93
C THR A 525 -34.76 22.29 -30.31
N THR A 526 -36.07 22.46 -30.22
CA THR A 526 -37.02 21.36 -30.01
C THR A 526 -37.55 20.96 -31.38
N THR A 527 -37.25 19.75 -31.85
CA THR A 527 -37.92 19.18 -33.04
C THR A 527 -39.23 18.56 -32.61
N THR A 528 -40.34 19.29 -32.84
CA THR A 528 -41.67 18.70 -32.96
C THR A 528 -42.09 18.81 -34.43
N THR A 529 -42.48 17.69 -35.01
CA THR A 529 -43.01 17.55 -36.37
C THR A 529 -44.28 18.38 -36.57
N THR A 530 -44.27 19.44 -37.39
CA THR A 530 -45.42 19.82 -38.26
C THR A 530 -45.00 20.80 -39.36
N THR A 531 -45.72 20.71 -40.48
CA THR A 531 -45.54 21.22 -41.84
C THR A 531 -45.64 22.76 -42.03
N THR A 532 -45.16 23.22 -43.20
CA THR A 532 -45.53 24.40 -44.03
C THR A 532 -44.78 25.76 -43.91
N THR A 533 -43.99 26.02 -44.96
CA THR A 533 -43.82 27.23 -45.82
C THR A 533 -43.38 28.63 -45.31
N THR A 534 -42.36 29.13 -46.04
CA THR A 534 -42.03 30.51 -46.51
C THR A 534 -41.18 31.50 -45.70
N LYS A 535 -39.93 31.63 -46.18
CA LYS A 535 -39.14 32.83 -46.60
C LYS A 535 -38.89 34.04 -45.68
N SER A 536 -37.57 34.32 -45.59
CA SER A 536 -36.87 35.61 -45.81
C SER A 536 -36.60 36.53 -44.61
N GLY A 537 -35.36 37.04 -44.53
CA GLY A 537 -35.07 38.32 -43.87
C GLY A 537 -33.76 38.39 -43.10
N SER A 538 -32.78 39.08 -43.69
CA SER A 538 -31.42 39.31 -43.20
C SER A 538 -31.29 40.57 -42.29
N THR A 539 -30.07 40.78 -41.79
CA THR A 539 -29.38 42.07 -41.51
C THR A 539 -29.49 42.80 -40.15
N THR A 540 -28.37 42.69 -39.41
CA THR A 540 -27.46 43.73 -38.87
C THR A 540 -27.93 44.97 -38.07
N SER A 541 -27.11 45.24 -37.04
CA SER A 541 -26.46 46.53 -36.69
C SER A 541 -27.01 47.38 -35.53
N LYS A 542 -26.09 47.60 -34.59
CA LYS A 542 -25.73 48.85 -33.89
C LYS A 542 -26.53 49.30 -32.65
N ILE A 543 -25.71 49.52 -31.61
CA ILE A 543 -25.95 50.18 -30.33
C ILE A 543 -26.25 51.68 -30.55
N PRO A 544 -27.08 52.31 -29.70
CA PRO A 544 -26.59 53.48 -28.96
C PRO A 544 -27.14 53.64 -27.52
N ARG A 545 -26.20 53.96 -26.61
CA ARG A 545 -26.14 55.12 -25.68
C ARG A 545 -27.30 55.44 -24.70
N THR A 546 -26.86 55.51 -23.44
CA THR A 546 -27.36 56.06 -22.17
C THR A 546 -28.15 57.39 -22.16
N THR A 547 -29.12 57.51 -21.23
CA THR A 547 -29.32 58.66 -20.33
C THR A 547 -30.11 58.28 -19.05
N THR A 548 -29.68 58.88 -17.94
CA THR A 548 -30.05 58.75 -16.51
C THR A 548 -31.23 59.62 -16.05
N LYS A 549 -32.03 59.20 -15.04
CA LYS A 549 -32.17 59.85 -13.69
C LYS A 549 -33.44 59.48 -12.87
N THR A 550 -33.19 58.80 -11.74
CA THR A 550 -33.69 59.03 -10.34
C THR A 550 -35.18 58.90 -9.97
N SER A 551 -35.50 57.91 -9.10
CA SER A 551 -35.76 58.08 -7.64
C SER A 551 -36.82 57.12 -7.05
N LYS A 552 -36.39 56.23 -6.14
CA LYS A 552 -37.00 55.87 -4.83
C LYS A 552 -36.31 54.62 -4.26
N LYS A 553 -36.01 54.66 -2.96
CA LYS A 553 -35.41 53.57 -2.16
C LYS A 553 -36.32 52.33 -2.18
N PRO A 554 -35.85 51.15 -2.64
CA PRO A 554 -36.69 49.94 -2.62
C PRO A 554 -36.25 48.99 -1.48
N GLU A 555 -37.25 48.51 -0.74
CA GLU A 555 -37.17 47.42 0.25
C GLU A 555 -36.60 46.12 -0.37
N PRO A 556 -36.14 45.15 0.45
CA PRO A 556 -35.57 43.91 -0.05
C PRO A 556 -36.62 43.14 -0.85
N THR A 557 -36.31 42.77 -2.10
CA THR A 557 -37.25 41.98 -2.90
C THR A 557 -37.07 40.50 -2.65
N ASP A 558 -38.18 39.82 -2.38
CA ASP A 558 -38.25 38.35 -2.23
C ASP A 558 -38.12 37.61 -3.59
N SER A 559 -37.69 38.34 -4.63
CA SER A 559 -37.66 37.89 -6.03
C SER A 559 -36.25 37.62 -6.57
N GLY A 560 -35.21 37.88 -5.76
CA GLY A 560 -33.80 37.72 -6.16
C GLY A 560 -33.28 38.78 -7.13
N LYS A 561 -34.06 39.82 -7.46
CA LYS A 561 -33.67 40.94 -8.32
C LYS A 561 -33.19 42.15 -7.50
N CYS A 562 -32.29 42.94 -8.08
CA CYS A 562 -31.72 44.15 -7.49
C CYS A 562 -31.34 45.18 -8.56
N GLY A 563 -31.07 46.42 -8.15
CA GLY A 563 -30.75 47.52 -9.05
C GLY A 563 -31.81 48.62 -9.04
N GLU A 564 -31.65 49.61 -9.92
CA GLU A 564 -32.59 50.73 -10.06
C GLU A 564 -34.02 50.20 -10.30
N GLY A 565 -34.97 50.58 -9.42
CA GLY A 565 -36.36 50.11 -9.45
C GLY A 565 -36.64 48.77 -8.74
N TYR A 566 -35.62 47.96 -8.44
CA TYR A 566 -35.75 46.65 -7.78
C TYR A 566 -35.13 46.57 -6.38
N GLY A 567 -34.29 47.52 -5.99
CA GLY A 567 -33.83 47.64 -4.62
C GLY A 567 -32.58 46.85 -4.29
N LYS A 568 -32.31 46.78 -2.99
CA LYS A 568 -31.10 46.16 -2.48
C LYS A 568 -31.29 44.65 -2.31
N CYS A 569 -30.21 43.91 -2.52
CA CYS A 569 -30.16 42.52 -2.16
C CYS A 569 -30.26 42.29 -0.64
N PRO A 570 -30.72 41.10 -0.22
CA PRO A 570 -30.67 40.71 1.19
C PRO A 570 -29.26 40.81 1.77
N THR A 571 -29.17 41.03 3.09
CA THR A 571 -27.90 41.21 3.82
C THR A 571 -26.88 40.11 3.47
N GLY A 572 -25.66 40.52 3.14
CA GLY A 572 -24.57 39.60 2.78
C GLY A 572 -24.61 39.10 1.33
N GLN A 573 -25.44 39.68 0.47
CA GLN A 573 -25.47 39.37 -0.97
C GLN A 573 -25.08 40.58 -1.82
N CYS A 574 -24.61 40.28 -3.02
CA CYS A 574 -24.11 41.22 -4.00
C CYS A 574 -25.12 41.39 -5.13
N CYS A 575 -25.15 42.58 -5.74
CA CYS A 575 -26.00 42.87 -6.88
C CYS A 575 -25.17 42.84 -8.17
N SER A 576 -25.36 41.84 -9.01
CA SER A 576 -24.64 41.72 -10.29
C SER A 576 -24.96 42.87 -11.24
N LYS A 577 -24.13 43.08 -12.28
CA LYS A 577 -24.44 44.05 -13.36
C LYS A 577 -25.77 43.79 -14.08
N PHE A 578 -26.28 42.57 -13.98
CA PHE A 578 -27.53 42.13 -14.60
C PHE A 578 -28.75 42.28 -13.69
N GLY A 579 -28.58 42.87 -12.50
CA GLY A 579 -29.68 43.15 -11.58
C GLY A 579 -30.21 41.93 -10.83
N TRP A 580 -29.32 40.97 -10.52
CA TRP A 580 -29.63 39.79 -9.72
C TRP A 580 -28.78 39.71 -8.47
N CYS A 581 -29.38 39.21 -7.39
CA CYS A 581 -28.75 38.95 -6.11
C CYS A 581 -28.05 37.61 -6.08
N GLY A 582 -26.84 37.59 -5.54
CA GLY A 582 -26.05 36.38 -5.37
C GLY A 582 -24.77 36.64 -4.60
N LYS A 583 -24.08 35.58 -4.21
CA LYS A 583 -22.83 35.65 -3.42
C LYS A 583 -21.57 35.27 -4.21
N SER A 584 -21.71 34.90 -5.48
CA SER A 584 -20.57 34.45 -6.28
C SER A 584 -19.84 35.61 -6.96
N TYR A 585 -18.63 35.36 -7.46
CA TYR A 585 -17.75 36.35 -8.09
C TYR A 585 -18.45 37.17 -9.19
N ASN A 586 -19.25 36.53 -10.05
CA ASN A 586 -20.00 37.21 -11.12
C ASN A 586 -21.05 38.21 -10.61
N TYR A 587 -21.43 38.10 -9.33
CA TYR A 587 -22.37 38.98 -8.66
C TYR A 587 -21.67 40.05 -7.83
N CYS A 588 -20.52 39.70 -7.22
CA CYS A 588 -19.84 40.53 -6.23
C CYS A 588 -18.70 41.39 -6.76
N ALA A 589 -18.04 40.97 -7.84
CA ALA A 589 -16.86 41.66 -8.33
C ALA A 589 -17.21 42.99 -9.01
N VAL A 590 -16.54 44.07 -8.59
CA VAL A 590 -16.70 45.40 -9.21
C VAL A 590 -16.35 45.35 -10.70
N ILE A 591 -15.31 44.60 -11.10
CA ILE A 591 -14.96 44.41 -12.52
C ILE A 591 -16.01 43.64 -13.33
N GLN A 592 -16.83 42.81 -12.67
CA GLN A 592 -17.98 42.17 -13.31
C GLN A 592 -19.22 43.06 -13.31
N GLY A 593 -19.07 44.31 -12.88
CA GLY A 593 -20.09 45.35 -12.84
C GLY A 593 -21.05 45.22 -11.66
N CYS A 594 -20.58 44.71 -10.52
CA CYS A 594 -21.37 44.71 -9.29
C CYS A 594 -21.86 46.13 -8.93
N GLN A 595 -23.15 46.25 -8.63
CA GLN A 595 -23.84 47.51 -8.35
C GLN A 595 -23.82 47.79 -6.85
N SER A 596 -22.82 48.55 -6.38
CA SER A 596 -22.55 48.77 -4.95
C SER A 596 -23.63 49.54 -4.21
N GLU A 597 -24.49 50.29 -4.90
CA GLU A 597 -25.66 50.94 -4.30
C GLU A 597 -26.75 49.94 -3.88
N TYR A 598 -26.77 48.75 -4.51
CA TYR A 598 -27.83 47.74 -4.39
C TYR A 598 -27.35 46.38 -3.83
N GLY A 599 -26.07 46.24 -3.46
CA GLY A 599 -25.53 45.04 -2.84
C GLY A 599 -24.10 45.25 -2.35
N ILE A 600 -23.53 44.28 -1.63
CA ILE A 600 -22.17 44.38 -1.10
C ILE A 600 -21.18 43.95 -2.18
N CYS A 601 -20.52 44.90 -2.84
CA CYS A 601 -19.50 44.58 -3.84
C CYS A 601 -18.13 44.39 -3.19
N THR A 602 -17.38 43.40 -3.67
CA THR A 602 -16.00 43.17 -3.24
C THR A 602 -15.08 44.10 -4.02
N GLU A 603 -14.41 45.02 -3.32
CA GLU A 603 -13.28 45.76 -3.90
C GLU A 603 -12.18 44.75 -4.29
N ASN A 604 -11.51 44.99 -5.42
CA ASN A 604 -10.74 44.03 -6.22
C ASN A 604 -9.46 43.44 -5.57
N ASN A 605 -9.38 43.31 -4.25
CA ASN A 605 -8.23 42.74 -3.56
C ASN A 605 -8.50 41.38 -2.93
N THR A 606 -9.55 40.67 -3.35
CA THR A 606 -9.86 39.33 -2.83
C THR A 606 -9.77 38.27 -3.93
N SER A 607 -9.05 37.19 -3.64
CA SER A 607 -8.76 36.06 -4.54
C SER A 607 -9.99 35.52 -5.24
N ILE A 608 -9.88 35.25 -6.54
CA ILE A 608 -10.97 34.77 -7.39
C ILE A 608 -10.81 33.26 -7.58
N GLU A 609 -11.83 32.47 -7.20
CA GLU A 609 -11.81 30.99 -7.33
C GLU A 609 -10.61 30.31 -6.66
N GLY A 610 -10.08 30.94 -5.60
CA GLY A 610 -8.89 30.45 -4.90
C GLY A 610 -7.58 30.85 -5.58
N LYS A 611 -7.57 31.68 -6.63
CA LYS A 611 -6.36 32.23 -7.24
C LYS A 611 -5.97 33.55 -6.62
N CYS A 612 -4.67 33.76 -6.45
CA CYS A 612 -4.05 34.97 -5.91
C CYS A 612 -2.82 35.39 -6.71
N GLY A 613 -2.39 36.63 -6.51
CA GLY A 613 -1.24 37.21 -7.20
C GLY A 613 -1.59 38.56 -7.83
N LYS A 614 -0.62 39.16 -8.51
CA LYS A 614 -0.73 40.50 -9.11
C LYS A 614 -1.98 40.73 -9.97
N GLU A 615 -2.44 39.68 -10.67
CA GLU A 615 -3.64 39.74 -11.54
C GLU A 615 -4.92 39.25 -10.85
N TYR A 616 -4.82 38.54 -9.73
CA TYR A 616 -5.93 37.81 -9.09
C TYR A 616 -6.27 38.29 -7.67
N GLY A 617 -5.51 39.25 -7.13
CA GLY A 617 -5.73 39.83 -5.80
C GLY A 617 -5.16 38.99 -4.66
N SER A 618 -5.49 39.36 -3.42
CA SER A 618 -4.95 38.71 -2.23
C SER A 618 -5.87 37.63 -1.69
N CYS A 619 -5.30 36.59 -1.08
CA CYS A 619 -6.06 35.54 -0.43
C CYS A 619 -6.94 36.07 0.71
N PRO A 620 -8.12 35.45 0.96
CA PRO A 620 -8.95 35.81 2.10
C PRO A 620 -8.17 35.66 3.42
N SER A 621 -8.54 36.44 4.45
CA SER A 621 -7.81 36.47 5.73
C SER A 621 -7.48 35.08 6.28
N ASP A 622 -6.22 34.94 6.72
CA ASP A 622 -5.58 33.72 7.24
C ASP A 622 -5.22 32.65 6.19
N GLN A 623 -5.24 32.99 4.91
CA GLN A 623 -4.72 32.14 3.84
C GLN A 623 -3.47 32.74 3.20
N CYS A 624 -2.67 31.84 2.64
CA CYS A 624 -1.38 32.08 2.04
C CYS A 624 -1.46 31.98 0.52
N CYS A 625 -0.68 32.79 -0.17
CA CYS A 625 -0.62 32.78 -1.63
C CYS A 625 0.61 32.00 -2.09
N SER A 626 0.42 30.80 -2.63
CA SER A 626 1.53 29.97 -3.12
C SER A 626 2.28 30.62 -4.28
N LYS A 627 3.49 30.12 -4.59
CA LYS A 627 4.24 30.55 -5.79
C LYS A 627 3.47 30.39 -7.10
N HIS A 628 2.48 29.49 -7.12
CA HIS A 628 1.65 29.19 -8.27
C HIS A 628 0.37 30.04 -8.35
N GLY A 629 0.22 31.01 -7.44
CA GLY A 629 -0.92 31.93 -7.44
C GLY A 629 -2.21 31.28 -6.98
N TRP A 630 -2.14 30.40 -5.97
CA TRP A 630 -3.31 29.80 -5.33
C TRP A 630 -3.33 30.06 -3.83
N CYS A 631 -4.53 30.18 -3.27
CA CYS A 631 -4.81 30.37 -1.85
C CYS A 631 -4.95 29.04 -1.13
N GLY A 632 -4.32 28.94 0.04
CA GLY A 632 -4.42 27.78 0.91
C GLY A 632 -3.81 28.06 2.27
N LYS A 633 -3.92 27.11 3.20
CA LYS A 633 -3.40 27.25 4.58
C LYS A 633 -2.27 26.28 4.91
N SER A 634 -1.91 25.37 4.01
CA SER A 634 -0.85 24.39 4.27
C SER A 634 0.53 24.97 3.98
N VAL A 635 1.57 24.27 4.42
CA VAL A 635 2.97 24.69 4.27
C VAL A 635 3.34 24.91 2.81
N GLU A 636 2.76 24.19 1.85
CA GLU A 636 3.01 24.39 0.41
C GLU A 636 2.53 25.75 -0.11
N TYR A 637 1.53 26.34 0.57
CA TYR A 637 0.98 27.65 0.24
C TYR A 637 1.64 28.75 1.06
N CYS A 638 1.97 28.45 2.32
CA CYS A 638 2.46 29.39 3.31
C CYS A 638 3.99 29.50 3.36
N GLY A 639 4.71 28.44 2.98
CA GLY A 639 6.15 28.35 3.09
C GLY A 639 6.86 29.39 2.23
N ILE A 640 7.66 30.22 2.88
CA ILE A 640 8.52 31.20 2.22
C ILE A 640 9.58 30.49 1.38
N SER A 641 10.16 29.40 1.90
CA SER A 641 11.10 28.57 1.14
C SER A 641 10.48 28.02 -0.15
N LEU A 642 9.16 27.82 -0.17
CA LEU A 642 8.38 27.31 -1.28
C LEU A 642 7.79 28.42 -2.18
N GLY A 643 8.21 29.67 -1.96
CA GLY A 643 7.87 30.81 -2.82
C GLY A 643 6.51 31.46 -2.54
N CYS A 644 6.02 31.38 -1.30
CA CYS A 644 4.83 32.11 -0.88
C CYS A 644 4.94 33.61 -1.19
N GLN A 645 3.91 34.16 -1.82
CA GLN A 645 3.84 35.55 -2.27
C GLN A 645 3.28 36.45 -1.17
N SER A 646 4.16 37.01 -0.34
CA SER A 646 3.77 37.77 0.86
C SER A 646 2.99 39.07 0.60
N GLU A 647 2.98 39.56 -0.65
CA GLU A 647 2.15 40.72 -1.05
C GLU A 647 0.67 40.33 -1.26
N PHE A 648 0.39 39.05 -1.49
CA PHE A 648 -0.93 38.53 -1.87
C PHE A 648 -1.48 37.48 -0.90
N GLY A 649 -0.80 37.18 0.19
CA GLY A 649 -1.26 36.26 1.24
C GLY A 649 -0.36 36.30 2.47
N LYS A 650 -0.77 35.66 3.55
CA LYS A 650 0.12 35.46 4.71
C LYS A 650 1.19 34.44 4.33
N CYS A 651 2.44 34.63 4.74
CA CYS A 651 3.48 33.63 4.56
C CYS A 651 4.08 33.26 5.91
N GLU A 652 4.37 31.98 6.08
CA GLU A 652 5.00 31.40 7.25
C GLU A 652 6.50 31.27 7.01
N ASN A 653 7.28 31.74 7.99
CA ASN A 653 8.72 31.60 7.95
C ASN A 653 9.10 30.18 8.40
N ASP A 654 9.18 29.28 7.43
CA ASP A 654 9.65 27.90 7.55
C ASP A 654 11.18 27.79 7.56
N LEU A 655 11.88 28.88 7.25
CA LEU A 655 13.34 28.99 7.31
C LEU A 655 13.79 29.36 8.74
N LYS A 656 13.97 28.35 9.60
CA LYS A 656 14.45 28.51 10.98
C LYS A 656 15.69 29.44 11.02
N GLY A 657 15.50 30.66 11.54
CA GLY A 657 16.57 31.63 11.76
C GLY A 657 16.97 32.48 10.54
N ARG A 658 16.17 32.55 9.46
CA ARG A 658 16.42 33.43 8.31
C ARG A 658 15.49 34.65 8.30
N CYS A 659 15.97 35.74 7.70
CA CYS A 659 15.25 37.02 7.56
C CYS A 659 15.69 37.78 6.30
N GLY A 660 14.89 38.76 5.88
CA GLY A 660 15.22 39.62 4.74
C GLY A 660 14.05 39.83 3.77
N LYS A 661 14.31 40.54 2.68
CA LYS A 661 13.32 40.79 1.63
C LYS A 661 12.83 39.47 1.04
N GLY A 662 11.52 39.22 1.11
CA GLY A 662 10.90 37.96 0.68
C GLY A 662 10.93 36.84 1.73
N ILE A 663 11.65 37.01 2.85
CA ILE A 663 11.74 36.03 3.95
C ILE A 663 11.00 36.50 5.23
N GLY A 664 10.87 37.80 5.43
CA GLY A 664 10.16 38.34 6.60
C GLY A 664 11.10 38.70 7.75
N LYS A 665 10.51 38.99 8.91
CA LYS A 665 11.20 39.56 10.07
C LYS A 665 11.63 38.48 11.08
N CYS A 666 12.68 38.75 11.83
CA CYS A 666 13.07 37.95 12.98
C CYS A 666 12.05 38.05 14.13
N SER A 667 12.02 37.04 14.99
CA SER A 667 11.19 37.01 16.20
C SER A 667 11.54 38.18 17.14
N ASN A 668 10.59 38.56 18.00
CA ASN A 668 10.67 39.77 18.84
C ASN A 668 12.00 39.85 19.62
N GLY A 669 12.76 40.92 19.35
CA GLY A 669 14.03 41.24 20.02
C GLY A 669 15.29 40.83 19.25
N GLN A 670 15.18 40.07 18.16
CA GLN A 670 16.31 39.64 17.34
C GLN A 670 16.62 40.61 16.19
N CYS A 671 17.88 40.63 15.80
CA CYS A 671 18.44 41.41 14.71
C CYS A 671 18.50 40.58 13.43
N CYS A 672 18.36 41.24 12.27
CA CYS A 672 18.49 40.60 10.98
C CYS A 672 19.82 40.98 10.36
N SER A 673 20.78 40.07 10.32
CA SER A 673 22.12 40.33 9.78
C SER A 673 22.09 40.70 8.29
N LYS A 674 23.18 41.29 7.80
CA LYS A 674 23.38 41.55 6.36
C LYS A 674 23.29 40.30 5.48
N PHE A 675 23.50 39.12 6.06
CA PHE A 675 23.44 37.82 5.39
C PHE A 675 22.07 37.15 5.49
N GLY A 676 21.08 37.83 6.09
CA GLY A 676 19.71 37.34 6.17
C GLY A 676 19.50 36.24 7.21
N TYR A 677 20.19 36.35 8.35
CA TYR A 677 20.02 35.48 9.51
C TYR A 677 19.56 36.26 10.73
N CYS A 678 18.77 35.60 11.58
CA CYS A 678 18.31 36.12 12.85
C CYS A 678 19.25 35.78 14.00
N GLY A 679 19.56 36.77 14.85
CA GLY A 679 20.41 36.57 16.03
C GLY A 679 20.42 37.81 16.92
N THR A 680 21.02 37.71 18.11
CA THR A 680 21.07 38.81 19.10
C THR A 680 22.48 39.35 19.35
N SER A 681 23.53 38.79 18.74
CA SER A 681 24.90 39.30 18.89
C SER A 681 25.19 40.47 17.95
N SER A 682 26.28 41.19 18.22
CA SER A 682 26.83 42.28 17.38
C SER A 682 26.92 41.91 15.90
N ASP A 683 27.27 40.66 15.59
CA ASP A 683 27.39 40.15 14.20
C ASP A 683 26.07 40.22 13.41
N TYR A 684 24.94 40.25 14.12
CA TYR A 684 23.61 40.37 13.55
C TYR A 684 23.04 41.79 13.67
N CYS A 685 23.40 42.51 14.73
CA CYS A 685 22.79 43.77 15.12
C CYS A 685 23.51 45.02 14.63
N ASP A 686 24.79 44.92 14.29
CA ASP A 686 25.63 46.08 13.99
C ASP A 686 25.74 46.33 12.46
N SER A 687 26.94 46.53 11.92
CA SER A 687 27.14 46.99 10.54
C SER A 687 26.54 46.06 9.48
N GLY A 688 25.51 46.56 8.80
CA GLY A 688 24.77 45.85 7.74
C GLY A 688 23.49 45.17 8.21
N CYS A 689 23.07 45.36 9.47
CA CYS A 689 21.79 44.90 9.95
C CYS A 689 20.62 45.47 9.12
N GLN A 690 19.68 44.60 8.73
CA GLN A 690 18.53 44.93 7.91
C GLN A 690 17.36 45.38 8.78
N SER A 691 17.31 46.67 9.13
CA SER A 691 16.34 47.26 10.08
C SER A 691 14.86 47.09 9.73
N LYS A 692 14.53 46.81 8.46
CA LYS A 692 13.17 46.46 8.05
C LYS A 692 12.73 45.07 8.52
N PHE A 693 13.69 44.19 8.84
CA PHE A 693 13.49 42.76 9.11
C PHE A 693 14.01 42.30 10.49
N GLY A 694 14.57 43.20 11.30
CA GLY A 694 14.98 42.91 12.68
C GLY A 694 15.34 44.20 13.41
N LYS A 695 15.63 44.11 14.72
CA LYS A 695 16.15 45.24 15.50
C LYS A 695 17.62 45.48 15.11
N CYS A 696 18.06 46.73 14.95
CA CYS A 696 19.47 47.05 14.72
C CYS A 696 19.94 48.02 15.82
N ASN A 697 21.22 47.95 16.17
CA ASN A 697 21.82 48.78 17.21
C ASN A 697 22.12 50.20 16.73
#